data_AF-A0A354GNH6-F1
#
_entry.id   AF-A0A354GNH6-F1
#
_cell.length_a   1.000
_cell.length_b   1.000
_cell.length_c   1.000
_cell.angle_alpha   90.00
_cell.angle_beta   90.00
_cell.angle_gamma   90.00
#
_symmetry.space_group_name_H-M   'P 1'
#
loop_
_entity.id
_entity.type
_entity.pdbx_description
1 polymer ?
#
loop_
_entity_poly.entity_id
_entity_poly.type
_entity_poly.pdbx_seq_one_letter_code
_entity_poly.pdbx_strand_id
1 'polypeptide(L)'
;MILKFPDLDTLRLSITSGVVPPLVALAPAVASSDDYNHVWVETAVPLSRIAQSKMREIGVQLCKINVGANMVAVGCWPEILPLRPDAAPIDRLEETPILFDVPSQNELGRLIIEILRLGNDRQSFRWLENKTGVGRGLLRVVGPPYYSLLRAIESNGQASAPRAYRERAPGIWVEVGWVHPLADYLKPPSGKLLLVASPHKWTWIADEPFRDVYEVIEFLLPDGPLEWQEGTLEGKVRAPLSLRPAGSTDGAELWVLRDDPVAELNRFVQNADDSMLHRMAFAVGDNGNEMAIVLRVRPSRLPPPELTLKGEAYKSYLKMPNLFLPAGMGLHPPLRRDMVRKLLADDPAKIFWLAPLGGGGAFRPEMLPEDVFRPLMDWVDYVLDHEQQALQAWVQASQFDFEAFVCQEDVPAKPKKPPTERARTGRKKGGEAKDAAETPAILTIEYVDNSCGPKVEKEEITESFRVEKAVPDVLHRQLLELEQQFIALEGRLDAPERQAIWPRLANLNGAVGAPEEAAICWLHALWGGENVTEEWAWQWFCAEAAVVPVRPERGWSNRSWASRLSTATDTGRDIDSDDLEKLLTLAEPAAADVRGLAAYVVWALRRQKPPQAIHNRLNVLHRFLEAYENLLPVRAAWLAWSHLSRGDVLALARARDRLLGRLFYEGLRPEQDLPAFLRFAGRTTGQRSHGLGQWLSRMTQKAREWIGKQGPEWTTQACTPRTREYSDLLFAYGLARLGERDACLQLRDRASRVLGEEDVAHFMLLQGFIYRIQQALDGKTSGGPLPSQMLDDLEKLRADRKAQKEHNPQAPDYAYMVERVRELSRVFEPDQKVDPYRHLTAIASPLDVTLATLPDVPDKAEAVDRVQRLLKGVPKGDRGKKDRNRVVRAGLDLAPRIGEEFGRAMLDEAVALYDAQAGTSDPNLLLDQVVPLLEKSLFVAAHFDSAEHILPLVTRFRALLQAQQDAPELATLDAVTNQCFRGLRKLGMRDEVNQLLQQTADAVLRGQDVNNAEVLRDARGSALRSLLYVAAGWLHFGQDHKAEPVLQAARSVLFANELPGKDQSALACAYVAAASQAAPEMAQKRLQEVFERVENVRDSFWTNNYYSQSQLRLIEALVLAVVSDDFTAGPAARRWLDDDEYLVRRRIHKDYRTLTAQAQ
;
A
#
# COMPACT_ATOMS: atom_id res chain seq x y z
N MET A 1 -14.94 14.36 -79.77
CA MET A 1 -15.88 15.44 -80.19
C MET A 1 -15.83 16.51 -79.14
N ILE A 2 -15.48 17.74 -79.53
CA ILE A 2 -15.08 18.79 -78.59
C ILE A 2 -16.18 19.86 -78.48
N LEU A 3 -16.60 20.12 -77.25
CA LEU A 3 -17.51 21.20 -76.88
C LEU A 3 -16.74 22.28 -76.13
N LYS A 4 -16.95 23.56 -76.45
CA LYS A 4 -16.51 24.69 -75.61
C LYS A 4 -17.72 25.30 -74.91
N PHE A 5 -17.74 25.25 -73.58
CA PHE A 5 -18.69 25.95 -72.73
C PHE A 5 -18.19 27.37 -72.42
N PRO A 6 -19.08 28.39 -72.34
CA PRO A 6 -18.72 29.73 -71.92
C PRO A 6 -18.06 29.77 -70.54
N ASP A 7 -18.64 29.06 -69.57
CA ASP A 7 -18.17 29.00 -68.18
C ASP A 7 -18.64 27.70 -67.47
N LEU A 8 -18.12 27.47 -66.27
CA LEU A 8 -18.48 26.33 -65.41
C LEU A 8 -19.96 26.30 -65.00
N ASP A 9 -20.62 27.45 -64.86
CA ASP A 9 -22.04 27.49 -64.45
C ASP A 9 -22.98 27.14 -65.62
N THR A 10 -22.57 27.42 -66.86
CA THR A 10 -23.21 26.98 -68.09
C THR A 10 -23.02 25.48 -68.30
N LEU A 11 -21.85 24.92 -67.97
CA LEU A 11 -21.64 23.47 -67.92
C LEU A 11 -22.55 22.81 -66.87
N ARG A 12 -22.58 23.36 -65.65
CA ARG A 12 -23.46 22.90 -64.54
C ARG A 12 -24.94 22.90 -64.96
N LEU A 13 -25.41 24.01 -65.53
CA LEU A 13 -26.78 24.16 -66.03
C LEU A 13 -27.09 23.18 -67.18
N SER A 14 -26.15 22.96 -68.10
CA SER A 14 -26.32 22.03 -69.22
C SER A 14 -26.46 20.57 -68.78
N ILE A 15 -25.83 20.21 -67.65
CA ILE A 15 -25.98 18.88 -67.02
C ILE A 15 -27.32 18.78 -66.27
N THR A 16 -27.68 19.74 -65.41
CA THR A 16 -28.91 19.65 -64.59
C THR A 16 -30.20 19.81 -65.38
N SER A 17 -30.19 20.59 -66.46
CA SER A 17 -31.35 20.76 -67.35
C SER A 17 -31.55 19.61 -68.35
N GLY A 18 -30.66 18.62 -68.39
CA GLY A 18 -30.71 17.50 -69.34
C GLY A 18 -30.43 17.90 -70.80
N VAL A 19 -29.87 19.09 -71.04
CA VAL A 19 -29.43 19.55 -72.37
C VAL A 19 -28.25 18.72 -72.86
N VAL A 20 -27.33 18.35 -71.96
CA VAL A 20 -26.46 17.18 -72.14
C VAL A 20 -27.29 15.93 -71.81
N PRO A 21 -27.47 14.97 -72.74
CA PRO A 21 -28.15 13.72 -72.42
C PRO A 21 -27.38 12.97 -71.31
N PRO A 22 -28.06 12.37 -70.31
CA PRO A 22 -27.38 11.72 -69.18
C PRO A 22 -26.34 10.66 -69.58
N LEU A 23 -26.60 9.89 -70.64
CA LEU A 23 -25.66 8.90 -71.20
C LEU A 23 -24.36 9.51 -71.73
N VAL A 24 -24.34 10.81 -72.05
CA VAL A 24 -23.15 11.55 -72.49
C VAL A 24 -22.45 12.21 -71.29
N ALA A 25 -23.21 12.77 -70.34
CA ALA A 25 -22.66 13.36 -69.11
C ALA A 25 -22.00 12.32 -68.17
N LEU A 26 -22.49 11.08 -68.19
CA LEU A 26 -21.94 9.96 -67.41
C LEU A 26 -20.84 9.17 -68.16
N ALA A 27 -20.45 9.60 -69.35
CA ALA A 27 -19.37 8.98 -70.12
C ALA A 27 -18.02 9.64 -69.82
N PRO A 28 -16.91 8.88 -69.91
CA PRO A 28 -15.57 9.45 -69.74
C PRO A 28 -15.26 10.48 -70.82
N ALA A 29 -14.47 11.47 -70.44
CA ALA A 29 -14.11 12.62 -71.27
C ALA A 29 -12.71 13.13 -70.95
N VAL A 30 -12.15 13.95 -71.83
CA VAL A 30 -10.98 14.77 -71.53
C VAL A 30 -11.44 16.22 -71.41
N ALA A 31 -11.20 16.83 -70.26
CA ALA A 31 -11.56 18.20 -69.95
C ALA A 31 -10.32 19.10 -69.86
N SER A 32 -10.47 20.36 -70.23
CA SER A 32 -9.48 21.42 -69.98
C SER A 32 -10.18 22.77 -69.79
N SER A 33 -9.52 23.70 -69.12
CA SER A 33 -10.01 25.07 -68.92
C SER A 33 -8.93 26.11 -69.21
N ASP A 34 -9.35 27.37 -69.38
CA ASP A 34 -8.44 28.52 -69.48
C ASP A 34 -8.59 29.47 -68.29
N ASP A 35 -7.67 30.44 -68.20
CA ASP A 35 -7.65 31.48 -67.16
C ASP A 35 -8.89 32.41 -67.21
N TYR A 36 -9.71 32.29 -68.26
CA TYR A 36 -10.98 32.99 -68.45
C TYR A 36 -12.20 32.12 -68.10
N ASN A 37 -11.97 30.97 -67.46
CA ASN A 37 -12.97 30.03 -66.97
C ASN A 37 -13.81 29.33 -68.06
N HIS A 38 -13.41 29.40 -69.33
CA HIS A 38 -14.02 28.57 -70.37
C HIS A 38 -13.66 27.11 -70.13
N VAL A 39 -14.54 26.19 -70.53
CA VAL A 39 -14.31 24.74 -70.37
C VAL A 39 -14.45 24.03 -71.70
N TRP A 40 -13.41 23.29 -72.10
CA TRP A 40 -13.47 22.36 -73.22
C TRP A 40 -13.73 20.94 -72.69
N VAL A 41 -14.68 20.24 -73.31
CA VAL A 41 -14.98 18.83 -73.00
C VAL A 41 -14.92 18.02 -74.29
N GLU A 42 -13.97 17.10 -74.37
CA GLU A 42 -13.85 16.11 -75.43
C GLU A 42 -14.50 14.80 -74.99
N THR A 43 -15.57 14.39 -75.68
CA THR A 43 -16.21 13.08 -75.50
C THR A 43 -16.09 12.19 -76.74
N ALA A 44 -16.03 10.88 -76.51
CA ALA A 44 -16.13 9.86 -77.55
C ALA A 44 -17.59 9.55 -77.96
N VAL A 45 -18.59 9.96 -77.15
CA VAL A 45 -20.01 9.63 -77.39
C VAL A 45 -20.64 10.62 -78.38
N PRO A 46 -21.28 10.16 -79.47
CA PRO A 46 -21.87 11.05 -80.47
C PRO A 46 -23.17 11.72 -79.97
N LEU A 47 -23.21 13.05 -80.01
CA LEU A 47 -24.41 13.84 -79.67
C LEU A 47 -25.43 13.87 -80.81
N SER A 48 -26.71 13.73 -80.47
CA SER A 48 -27.81 13.86 -81.44
C SER A 48 -27.92 15.29 -82.00
N ARG A 49 -28.43 15.45 -83.23
CA ARG A 49 -28.61 16.78 -83.85
C ARG A 49 -29.52 17.70 -83.03
N ILE A 50 -30.48 17.14 -82.29
CA ILE A 50 -31.40 17.89 -81.41
C ILE A 50 -30.64 18.44 -80.18
N ALA A 51 -29.82 17.61 -79.53
CA ALA A 51 -28.98 18.05 -78.41
C ALA A 51 -27.98 19.13 -78.87
N GLN A 52 -27.37 18.95 -80.05
CA GLN A 52 -26.47 19.95 -80.64
C GLN A 52 -27.13 21.30 -80.97
N SER A 53 -28.46 21.37 -81.14
CA SER A 53 -29.18 22.65 -81.29
C SER A 53 -29.33 23.33 -79.93
N LYS A 54 -29.92 22.62 -78.96
CA LYS A 54 -30.14 23.13 -77.60
C LYS A 54 -28.86 23.59 -76.90
N MET A 55 -27.74 22.91 -77.17
CA MET A 55 -26.43 23.32 -76.68
C MET A 55 -26.00 24.69 -77.24
N ARG A 56 -26.24 24.98 -78.52
CA ARG A 56 -25.91 26.29 -79.14
C ARG A 56 -26.84 27.41 -78.66
N GLU A 57 -28.11 27.09 -78.41
CA GLU A 57 -29.09 28.01 -77.81
C GLU A 57 -28.63 28.49 -76.42
N ILE A 58 -27.83 27.69 -75.70
CA ILE A 58 -27.21 27.98 -74.40
C ILE A 58 -25.72 28.40 -74.56
N GLY A 59 -25.29 28.76 -75.77
CA GLY A 59 -23.97 29.35 -76.05
C GLY A 59 -22.81 28.36 -76.18
N VAL A 60 -23.05 27.04 -76.08
CA VAL A 60 -22.00 26.02 -76.20
C VAL A 60 -21.58 25.85 -77.66
N GLN A 61 -20.27 25.97 -77.91
CA GLN A 61 -19.68 25.93 -79.24
C GLN A 61 -19.12 24.55 -79.59
N LEU A 62 -19.15 24.19 -80.87
CA LEU A 62 -18.63 22.91 -81.39
C LEU A 62 -17.28 23.14 -82.06
N CYS A 63 -16.20 22.66 -81.42
CA CYS A 63 -14.83 22.90 -81.84
C CYS A 63 -14.23 21.70 -82.59
N LYS A 64 -13.26 21.97 -83.48
CA LYS A 64 -12.47 20.94 -84.18
C LYS A 64 -11.09 20.68 -83.54
N ILE A 65 -10.65 21.57 -82.66
CA ILE A 65 -9.35 21.57 -81.98
C ILE A 65 -9.62 21.97 -80.53
N ASN A 66 -9.01 21.29 -79.57
CA ASN A 66 -9.00 21.71 -78.18
C ASN A 66 -7.74 22.56 -77.95
N VAL A 67 -7.90 23.71 -77.29
CA VAL A 67 -6.87 24.72 -77.09
C VAL A 67 -6.66 25.04 -75.59
N GLY A 68 -7.46 24.45 -74.70
CA GLY A 68 -7.31 24.63 -73.25
C GLY A 68 -6.05 23.93 -72.72
N ALA A 69 -5.35 24.59 -71.79
CA ALA A 69 -4.19 24.02 -71.11
C ALA A 69 -4.61 22.89 -70.15
N ASN A 70 -3.64 22.07 -69.72
CA ASN A 70 -3.82 21.03 -68.70
C ASN A 70 -5.02 20.10 -68.95
N MET A 71 -4.94 19.30 -70.02
CA MET A 71 -5.92 18.23 -70.30
C MET A 71 -5.96 17.20 -69.16
N VAL A 72 -7.12 17.07 -68.50
CA VAL A 72 -7.40 16.08 -67.46
C VAL A 72 -8.43 15.07 -67.98
N ALA A 73 -8.12 13.78 -67.88
CA ALA A 73 -9.09 12.72 -68.14
C ALA A 73 -10.02 12.55 -66.92
N VAL A 74 -11.32 12.56 -67.16
CA VAL A 74 -12.39 12.39 -66.15
C VAL A 74 -13.24 11.17 -66.46
N GLY A 75 -13.72 10.49 -65.43
CA GLY A 75 -14.63 9.34 -65.53
C GLY A 75 -16.05 9.74 -65.95
N CYS A 76 -16.51 10.90 -65.53
CA CYS A 76 -17.78 11.53 -65.92
C CYS A 76 -17.69 13.06 -65.84
N TRP A 77 -18.61 13.77 -66.52
CA TRP A 77 -18.56 15.23 -66.63
C TRP A 77 -18.79 15.99 -65.31
N PRO A 78 -19.54 15.48 -64.31
CA PRO A 78 -19.62 16.10 -62.99
C PRO A 78 -18.28 16.27 -62.24
N GLU A 79 -17.24 15.48 -62.56
CA GLU A 79 -15.89 15.62 -62.00
C GLU A 79 -15.21 16.95 -62.39
N ILE A 80 -15.62 17.52 -63.53
CA ILE A 80 -15.08 18.77 -64.09
C ILE A 80 -15.48 19.98 -63.23
N LEU A 81 -16.58 19.90 -62.47
CA LEU A 81 -17.02 21.00 -61.61
C LEU A 81 -16.20 21.02 -60.31
N PRO A 82 -15.49 22.13 -59.99
CA PRO A 82 -14.69 22.23 -58.78
C PRO A 82 -15.56 22.29 -57.53
N LEU A 83 -14.99 21.85 -56.40
CA LEU A 83 -15.58 22.10 -55.09
C LEU A 83 -15.64 23.61 -54.79
N ARG A 84 -16.72 24.04 -54.14
CA ARG A 84 -16.88 25.41 -53.61
C ARG A 84 -16.67 25.37 -52.08
N PRO A 85 -16.04 26.39 -51.46
CA PRO A 85 -15.94 26.46 -50.01
C PRO A 85 -17.32 26.47 -49.35
N ASP A 86 -17.46 25.76 -48.23
CA ASP A 86 -18.67 25.75 -47.42
C ASP A 86 -18.54 26.74 -46.25
N ALA A 87 -19.37 27.78 -46.27
CA ALA A 87 -19.43 28.77 -45.19
C ALA A 87 -20.42 28.36 -44.07
N ALA A 88 -21.17 27.27 -44.23
CA ALA A 88 -22.14 26.82 -43.23
C ALA A 88 -21.45 26.06 -42.08
N PRO A 89 -21.66 26.47 -40.80
CA PRO A 89 -21.15 25.74 -39.65
C PRO A 89 -21.77 24.33 -39.53
N ILE A 90 -21.20 23.50 -38.66
CA ILE A 90 -21.73 22.17 -38.35
C ILE A 90 -22.61 22.30 -37.08
N ASP A 91 -23.86 22.73 -37.27
CA ASP A 91 -24.81 23.07 -36.19
C ASP A 91 -25.02 21.97 -35.13
N ARG A 92 -24.75 20.71 -35.48
CA ARG A 92 -24.79 19.55 -34.58
C ARG A 92 -23.61 18.61 -34.79
N LEU A 93 -22.41 19.07 -34.45
CA LEU A 93 -21.21 18.25 -34.57
C LEU A 93 -21.38 16.89 -33.86
N GLU A 94 -21.90 16.88 -32.63
CA GLU A 94 -22.08 15.71 -31.73
C GLU A 94 -22.95 14.56 -32.29
N GLU A 95 -23.84 14.88 -33.24
CA GLU A 95 -24.71 13.93 -33.96
C GLU A 95 -24.20 13.61 -35.37
N THR A 96 -23.26 14.40 -35.90
CA THR A 96 -22.79 14.30 -37.30
C THR A 96 -21.78 13.15 -37.45
N PRO A 97 -22.00 12.21 -38.38
CA PRO A 97 -20.98 11.23 -38.76
C PRO A 97 -19.91 11.89 -39.64
N ILE A 98 -18.66 11.84 -39.20
CA ILE A 98 -17.49 12.27 -39.97
C ILE A 98 -16.63 11.05 -40.29
N LEU A 99 -16.14 10.99 -41.52
CA LEU A 99 -15.25 9.94 -42.00
C LEU A 99 -13.83 10.49 -42.12
N PHE A 100 -12.91 9.98 -41.31
CA PHE A 100 -11.48 10.27 -41.44
C PHE A 100 -10.80 9.25 -42.36
N ASP A 101 -9.87 9.74 -43.18
CA ASP A 101 -9.05 8.98 -44.12
C ASP A 101 -7.58 9.17 -43.74
N VAL A 102 -6.89 8.06 -43.42
CA VAL A 102 -5.53 8.06 -42.86
C VAL A 102 -4.57 7.15 -43.63
N PRO A 103 -3.32 7.56 -43.84
CA PRO A 103 -2.39 6.89 -44.76
C PRO A 103 -1.67 5.65 -44.19
N SER A 104 -1.88 5.27 -42.92
CA SER A 104 -1.23 4.08 -42.33
C SER A 104 -2.03 3.49 -41.16
N GLN A 105 -1.74 2.23 -40.80
CA GLN A 105 -2.29 1.57 -39.61
C GLN A 105 -1.87 2.26 -38.31
N ASN A 106 -0.64 2.81 -38.27
CA ASN A 106 -0.13 3.52 -37.09
C ASN A 106 -0.88 4.84 -36.85
N GLU A 107 -1.18 5.61 -37.90
CA GLU A 107 -1.99 6.82 -37.76
C GLU A 107 -3.47 6.50 -37.49
N LEU A 108 -3.99 5.40 -38.02
CA LEU A 108 -5.32 4.90 -37.66
C LEU A 108 -5.41 4.56 -36.17
N GLY A 109 -4.47 3.78 -35.65
CA GLY A 109 -4.40 3.43 -34.23
C GLY A 109 -4.20 4.66 -33.32
N ARG A 110 -3.37 5.62 -33.73
CA ARG A 110 -3.20 6.90 -33.02
C ARG A 110 -4.51 7.69 -32.95
N LEU A 111 -5.22 7.84 -34.06
CA LEU A 111 -6.48 8.58 -34.12
C LEU A 111 -7.59 7.90 -33.31
N ILE A 112 -7.70 6.57 -33.39
CA ILE A 112 -8.61 5.75 -32.56
C ILE A 112 -8.35 5.96 -31.07
N ILE A 113 -7.09 5.89 -30.64
CA ILE A 113 -6.69 6.06 -29.23
C ILE A 113 -6.87 7.51 -28.76
N GLU A 114 -6.63 8.49 -29.63
CA GLU A 114 -6.87 9.91 -29.34
C GLU A 114 -8.36 10.18 -29.08
N ILE A 115 -9.25 9.69 -29.94
CA ILE A 115 -10.69 9.95 -29.84
C ILE A 115 -11.30 9.21 -28.63
N LEU A 116 -10.81 8.00 -28.30
CA LEU A 116 -11.16 7.32 -27.04
C LEU A 116 -10.69 8.09 -25.80
N ARG A 117 -9.46 8.63 -25.79
CA ARG A 117 -8.94 9.46 -24.68
C ARG A 117 -9.72 10.76 -24.49
N LEU A 118 -10.34 11.26 -25.56
CA LEU A 118 -11.22 12.42 -25.54
C LEU A 118 -12.69 12.05 -25.26
N GLY A 119 -12.96 10.81 -24.88
CA GLY A 119 -14.25 10.37 -24.34
C GLY A 119 -15.34 10.06 -25.37
N ASN A 120 -14.98 9.79 -26.63
CA ASN A 120 -15.93 9.29 -27.63
C ASN A 120 -15.59 7.87 -28.09
N ASP A 121 -16.52 6.96 -27.83
CA ASP A 121 -16.50 5.54 -28.17
C ASP A 121 -17.29 5.21 -29.46
N ARG A 122 -18.11 6.13 -29.97
CA ARG A 122 -18.98 5.98 -31.14
C ARG A 122 -18.21 6.04 -32.46
N GLN A 123 -17.27 5.12 -32.63
CA GLN A 123 -16.36 5.01 -33.77
C GLN A 123 -16.28 3.60 -34.34
N SER A 124 -16.17 3.51 -35.66
CA SER A 124 -16.06 2.25 -36.40
C SER A 124 -15.05 2.41 -37.53
N PHE A 125 -14.26 1.39 -37.83
CA PHE A 125 -13.11 1.50 -38.72
C PHE A 125 -13.12 0.47 -39.85
N ARG A 126 -12.36 0.75 -40.91
CA ARG A 126 -12.15 -0.18 -42.02
C ARG A 126 -10.77 0.02 -42.62
N TRP A 127 -10.03 -1.08 -42.77
CA TRP A 127 -8.76 -1.09 -43.47
C TRP A 127 -8.99 -1.43 -44.95
N LEU A 128 -8.42 -0.63 -45.86
CA LEU A 128 -8.56 -0.81 -47.31
C LEU A 128 -7.19 -1.06 -47.93
N GLU A 129 -6.97 -2.27 -48.44
CA GLU A 129 -5.73 -2.63 -49.12
C GLU A 129 -5.87 -2.52 -50.63
N ASN A 130 -5.00 -1.75 -51.27
CA ASN A 130 -4.96 -1.65 -52.72
C ASN A 130 -4.05 -2.74 -53.31
N LYS A 131 -4.26 -3.10 -54.58
CA LYS A 131 -3.48 -4.16 -55.29
C LYS A 131 -1.97 -3.87 -55.43
N THR A 132 -1.53 -2.68 -55.01
CA THR A 132 -0.13 -2.24 -54.95
C THR A 132 0.50 -2.39 -53.55
N GLY A 133 -0.19 -2.97 -52.57
CA GLY A 133 0.29 -3.14 -51.20
C GLY A 133 0.23 -1.88 -50.31
N VAL A 134 -0.20 -0.74 -50.87
CA VAL A 134 -0.47 0.48 -50.08
C VAL A 134 -1.87 0.39 -49.50
N GLY A 135 -1.95 0.15 -48.18
CA GLY A 135 -3.20 0.17 -47.44
C GLY A 135 -3.48 1.55 -46.81
N ARG A 136 -4.77 1.86 -46.63
CA ARG A 136 -5.27 3.09 -45.99
C ARG A 136 -6.36 2.78 -44.98
N GLY A 137 -6.44 3.57 -43.92
CA GLY A 137 -7.46 3.44 -42.89
C GLY A 137 -8.60 4.41 -43.15
N LEU A 138 -9.84 3.92 -42.99
CA LEU A 138 -11.01 4.76 -42.81
C LEU A 138 -11.50 4.64 -41.36
N LEU A 139 -11.80 5.75 -40.72
CA LEU A 139 -12.38 5.81 -39.37
C LEU A 139 -13.64 6.69 -39.40
N ARG A 140 -14.81 6.07 -39.22
CA ARG A 140 -16.11 6.74 -39.12
C ARG A 140 -16.41 7.02 -37.65
N VAL A 141 -16.58 8.29 -37.30
CA VAL A 141 -16.84 8.75 -35.93
C VAL A 141 -18.12 9.58 -35.89
N VAL A 142 -19.04 9.28 -34.98
CA VAL A 142 -20.23 10.09 -34.73
C VAL A 142 -19.90 11.10 -33.63
N GLY A 143 -19.92 12.40 -33.93
CA GLY A 143 -19.56 13.43 -32.95
C GLY A 143 -18.07 13.51 -32.61
N PRO A 144 -17.15 13.61 -33.60
CA PRO A 144 -15.72 13.66 -33.30
C PRO A 144 -15.34 14.89 -32.46
N PRO A 145 -14.36 14.75 -31.53
CA PRO A 145 -13.85 15.87 -30.76
C PRO A 145 -13.37 17.03 -31.64
N TYR A 146 -13.71 18.26 -31.26
CA TYR A 146 -13.46 19.48 -32.05
C TYR A 146 -11.99 19.61 -32.49
N TYR A 147 -11.03 19.38 -31.59
CA TYR A 147 -9.60 19.48 -31.91
C TYR A 147 -9.11 18.43 -32.91
N SER A 148 -9.61 17.19 -32.83
CA SER A 148 -9.28 16.12 -33.78
C SER A 148 -9.80 16.42 -35.19
N LEU A 149 -10.99 17.04 -35.28
CA LEU A 149 -11.54 17.54 -36.54
C LEU A 149 -10.78 18.78 -37.06
N LEU A 150 -10.50 19.75 -36.19
CA LEU A 150 -9.78 20.98 -36.54
C LEU A 150 -8.40 20.66 -37.15
N ARG A 151 -7.63 19.75 -36.53
CA ARG A 151 -6.34 19.29 -37.07
C ARG A 151 -6.46 18.71 -38.49
N ALA A 152 -7.53 17.98 -38.80
CA ALA A 152 -7.75 17.41 -40.13
C ALA A 152 -8.10 18.49 -41.18
N ILE A 153 -8.72 19.59 -40.76
CA ILE A 153 -9.01 20.76 -41.61
C ILE A 153 -7.74 21.60 -41.84
N GLU A 154 -7.05 21.97 -40.76
CA GLU A 154 -5.82 22.79 -40.79
C GLU A 154 -4.67 22.13 -41.57
N SER A 155 -4.63 20.79 -41.58
CA SER A 155 -3.63 20.02 -42.34
C SER A 155 -3.74 20.18 -43.86
N ASN A 156 -4.83 20.79 -44.36
CA ASN A 156 -4.99 21.27 -45.74
C ASN A 156 -4.59 20.24 -46.83
N GLY A 157 -4.89 18.97 -46.57
CA GLY A 157 -4.66 17.86 -47.49
C GLY A 157 -3.23 17.30 -47.57
N GLN A 158 -2.32 17.64 -46.66
CA GLN A 158 -0.96 17.07 -46.59
C GLN A 158 -0.97 15.53 -46.61
N ALA A 159 -0.03 14.92 -47.34
CA ALA A 159 -0.03 13.48 -47.62
C ALA A 159 0.17 12.56 -46.39
N SER A 160 0.66 13.10 -45.26
CA SER A 160 0.85 12.36 -44.00
C SER A 160 -0.25 12.61 -42.96
N ALA A 161 -1.24 13.46 -43.27
CA ALA A 161 -2.24 13.94 -42.30
C ALA A 161 -3.62 13.30 -42.52
N PRO A 162 -4.46 13.19 -41.47
CA PRO A 162 -5.85 12.76 -41.62
C PRO A 162 -6.65 13.77 -42.45
N ARG A 163 -7.41 13.30 -43.45
CA ARG A 163 -8.45 14.09 -44.13
C ARG A 163 -9.81 13.74 -43.55
N ALA A 164 -10.67 14.74 -43.32
CA ALA A 164 -12.03 14.54 -42.82
C ALA A 164 -13.07 14.80 -43.92
N TYR A 165 -14.08 13.93 -44.03
CA TYR A 165 -15.20 14.05 -44.97
C TYR A 165 -16.54 14.02 -44.22
N ARG A 166 -17.52 14.79 -44.70
CA ARG A 166 -18.92 14.81 -44.25
C ARG A 166 -19.82 14.27 -45.36
N GLU A 167 -20.75 13.38 -45.02
CA GLU A 167 -21.79 12.93 -45.95
C GLU A 167 -22.72 14.10 -46.32
N ARG A 168 -23.06 14.22 -47.62
CA ARG A 168 -23.93 15.28 -48.14
C ARG A 168 -25.22 14.73 -48.75
N ALA A 169 -25.08 13.65 -49.50
CA ALA A 169 -26.17 12.83 -50.02
C ALA A 169 -25.79 11.35 -49.78
N PRO A 170 -26.75 10.41 -49.74
CA PRO A 170 -26.48 9.02 -49.38
C PRO A 170 -25.34 8.39 -50.21
N GLY A 171 -24.27 7.98 -49.52
CA GLY A 171 -23.08 7.39 -50.10
C GLY A 171 -22.08 8.38 -50.72
N ILE A 172 -22.29 9.70 -50.56
CA ILE A 172 -21.46 10.77 -51.14
C ILE A 172 -20.86 11.63 -50.02
N TRP A 173 -19.56 11.50 -49.86
CA TRP A 173 -18.76 12.10 -48.80
C TRP A 173 -17.85 13.19 -49.36
N VAL A 174 -18.02 14.43 -48.91
CA VAL A 174 -17.25 15.59 -49.38
C VAL A 174 -16.34 16.08 -48.26
N GLU A 175 -15.09 16.43 -48.60
CA GLU A 175 -14.09 16.95 -47.66
C GLU A 175 -14.64 18.13 -46.83
N VAL A 176 -14.40 18.12 -45.52
CA VAL A 176 -14.98 19.11 -44.59
C VAL A 176 -14.46 20.51 -44.93
N GLY A 177 -15.35 21.50 -44.92
CA GLY A 177 -15.10 22.85 -45.45
C GLY A 177 -15.42 23.02 -46.93
N TRP A 178 -15.88 21.98 -47.63
CA TRP A 178 -16.22 22.03 -49.07
C TRP A 178 -17.59 21.44 -49.41
N VAL A 179 -18.17 21.89 -50.53
CA VAL A 179 -19.41 21.39 -51.16
C VAL A 179 -19.18 21.14 -52.65
N HIS A 180 -19.67 20.02 -53.18
CA HIS A 180 -19.73 19.80 -54.63
C HIS A 180 -21.01 20.43 -55.23
N PRO A 181 -20.95 21.22 -56.31
CA PRO A 181 -22.11 21.91 -56.88
C PRO A 181 -23.28 21.04 -57.37
N LEU A 182 -23.12 19.71 -57.43
CA LEU A 182 -24.13 18.73 -57.84
C LEU A 182 -24.35 17.60 -56.80
N ALA A 183 -23.90 17.76 -55.55
CA ALA A 183 -23.93 16.70 -54.53
C ALA A 183 -25.28 15.96 -54.44
N ASP A 184 -26.40 16.70 -54.42
CA ASP A 184 -27.76 16.15 -54.27
C ASP A 184 -28.28 15.43 -55.55
N TYR A 185 -27.64 15.67 -56.69
CA TYR A 185 -28.00 15.11 -58.00
C TYR A 185 -27.15 13.89 -58.37
N LEU A 186 -26.03 13.68 -57.68
CA LEU A 186 -25.19 12.50 -57.83
C LEU A 186 -25.82 11.30 -57.13
N LYS A 187 -25.62 10.11 -57.70
CA LYS A 187 -25.93 8.83 -57.07
C LYS A 187 -24.78 7.87 -57.34
N PRO A 188 -24.13 7.29 -56.32
CA PRO A 188 -23.07 6.33 -56.56
C PRO A 188 -23.66 5.02 -57.13
N PRO A 189 -22.88 4.23 -57.89
CA PRO A 189 -23.30 2.89 -58.30
C PRO A 189 -23.57 2.00 -57.07
N SER A 190 -24.56 1.11 -57.15
CA SER A 190 -24.92 0.20 -56.07
C SER A 190 -23.70 -0.56 -55.52
N GLY A 191 -23.55 -0.57 -54.19
CA GLY A 191 -22.39 -1.19 -53.53
C GLY A 191 -21.10 -0.35 -53.60
N LYS A 192 -21.19 0.97 -53.82
CA LYS A 192 -20.05 1.89 -53.78
C LYS A 192 -20.37 3.19 -53.03
N LEU A 193 -19.34 3.70 -52.36
CA LEU A 193 -19.25 5.03 -51.78
C LEU A 193 -18.35 5.91 -52.66
N LEU A 194 -18.63 7.21 -52.69
CA LEU A 194 -17.82 8.23 -53.36
C LEU A 194 -17.23 9.18 -52.32
N LEU A 195 -15.90 9.26 -52.25
CA LEU A 195 -15.20 10.37 -51.58
C LEU A 195 -14.82 11.45 -52.59
N VAL A 196 -15.08 12.71 -52.28
CA VAL A 196 -14.68 13.87 -53.10
C VAL A 196 -13.83 14.83 -52.27
N ALA A 197 -12.57 15.00 -52.69
CA ALA A 197 -11.58 15.87 -52.06
C ALA A 197 -11.09 16.98 -52.99
N SER A 198 -10.66 18.09 -52.39
CA SER A 198 -10.19 19.28 -53.10
C SER A 198 -8.85 19.03 -53.80
N PRO A 199 -8.63 19.55 -55.03
CA PRO A 199 -9.57 20.36 -55.81
C PRO A 199 -10.57 19.54 -56.65
N HIS A 200 -10.17 18.37 -57.16
CA HIS A 200 -10.97 17.53 -58.08
C HIS A 200 -10.81 16.01 -57.84
N LYS A 201 -10.35 15.57 -56.66
CA LYS A 201 -9.99 14.16 -56.44
C LYS A 201 -11.21 13.33 -56.03
N TRP A 202 -11.80 12.63 -57.00
CA TRP A 202 -12.85 11.62 -56.76
C TRP A 202 -12.22 10.25 -56.45
N THR A 203 -12.70 9.56 -55.43
CA THR A 203 -12.24 8.21 -55.06
C THR A 203 -13.43 7.30 -54.79
N TRP A 204 -13.57 6.25 -55.60
CA TRP A 204 -14.59 5.22 -55.43
C TRP A 204 -14.11 4.14 -54.45
N ILE A 205 -14.97 3.76 -53.52
CA ILE A 205 -14.72 2.72 -52.50
C ILE A 205 -15.90 1.75 -52.50
N ALA A 206 -15.70 0.46 -52.21
CA ALA A 206 -16.81 -0.48 -52.06
C ALA A 206 -17.63 -0.14 -50.79
N ASP A 207 -18.96 -0.19 -50.89
CA ASP A 207 -19.85 0.02 -49.75
C ASP A 207 -19.98 -1.31 -48.97
N GLU A 208 -19.20 -1.43 -47.92
CA GLU A 208 -19.10 -2.60 -47.05
C GLU A 208 -19.05 -2.10 -45.60
N PRO A 209 -19.57 -2.87 -44.62
CA PRO A 209 -19.64 -2.44 -43.23
C PRO A 209 -18.27 -2.06 -42.65
N PHE A 210 -18.28 -1.02 -41.83
CA PHE A 210 -17.19 -0.70 -40.92
C PHE A 210 -17.26 -1.68 -39.74
N ARG A 211 -16.10 -2.10 -39.24
CA ARG A 211 -15.98 -2.91 -38.02
C ARG A 211 -16.06 -2.02 -36.80
N ASP A 212 -16.58 -2.56 -35.71
CA ASP A 212 -16.48 -1.90 -34.42
C ASP A 212 -15.01 -1.93 -33.95
N VAL A 213 -14.59 -0.95 -33.14
CA VAL A 213 -13.26 -0.96 -32.52
C VAL A 213 -13.17 -2.07 -31.47
N TYR A 214 -14.28 -2.46 -30.83
CA TYR A 214 -14.34 -3.52 -29.84
C TYR A 214 -14.39 -4.95 -30.43
N GLU A 215 -14.83 -5.12 -31.69
CA GLU A 215 -14.76 -6.42 -32.42
C GLU A 215 -13.33 -6.99 -32.53
N VAL A 216 -12.30 -6.14 -32.36
CA VAL A 216 -10.88 -6.55 -32.36
C VAL A 216 -10.44 -7.16 -31.02
N ILE A 217 -11.24 -6.96 -29.96
CA ILE A 217 -10.98 -7.39 -28.59
C ILE A 217 -11.86 -8.61 -28.22
N GLU A 218 -12.99 -8.80 -28.89
CA GLU A 218 -13.90 -9.92 -28.68
C GLU A 218 -13.40 -11.22 -29.36
N PHE A 219 -13.02 -12.20 -28.55
CA PHE A 219 -12.68 -13.55 -29.03
C PHE A 219 -13.95 -14.34 -29.36
N LEU A 220 -14.34 -14.34 -30.63
CA LEU A 220 -15.45 -15.16 -31.14
C LEU A 220 -15.18 -16.66 -30.92
N LEU A 221 -15.87 -17.23 -29.93
CA LEU A 221 -15.98 -18.68 -29.75
C LEU A 221 -16.95 -19.25 -30.81
N PRO A 222 -16.67 -20.43 -31.41
CA PRO A 222 -17.48 -20.96 -32.49
C PRO A 222 -18.82 -21.50 -31.99
N ASP A 223 -19.91 -20.76 -32.24
CA ASP A 223 -21.27 -21.18 -31.93
C ASP A 223 -21.81 -22.13 -33.01
N GLY A 224 -21.49 -23.41 -32.84
CA GLY A 224 -22.02 -24.50 -33.64
C GLY A 224 -22.22 -25.76 -32.79
N PRO A 225 -23.31 -26.52 -32.97
CA PRO A 225 -23.56 -27.72 -32.20
C PRO A 225 -22.51 -28.79 -32.52
N LEU A 226 -21.60 -29.03 -31.57
CA LEU A 226 -20.67 -30.15 -31.59
C LEU A 226 -21.43 -31.46 -31.38
N GLU A 227 -21.78 -32.15 -32.46
CA GLU A 227 -22.20 -33.55 -32.41
C GLU A 227 -21.02 -34.45 -32.01
N TRP A 228 -20.88 -34.67 -30.70
CA TRP A 228 -19.88 -35.59 -30.15
C TRP A 228 -20.24 -37.04 -30.51
N GLN A 229 -19.47 -37.65 -31.43
CA GLN A 229 -19.43 -39.10 -31.57
C GLN A 229 -18.46 -39.69 -30.52
N GLU A 230 -18.77 -40.89 -30.01
CA GLU A 230 -18.01 -41.51 -28.92
C GLU A 230 -16.62 -42.01 -29.40
N GLY A 231 -15.61 -41.16 -29.27
CA GLY A 231 -14.22 -41.50 -29.56
C GLY A 231 -13.52 -42.15 -28.37
N THR A 232 -13.16 -43.43 -28.49
CA THR A 232 -12.29 -44.09 -27.50
C THR A 232 -10.87 -43.53 -27.55
N LEU A 233 -10.44 -42.88 -26.47
CA LEU A 233 -9.07 -42.38 -26.29
C LEU A 233 -8.03 -43.49 -26.43
N GLU A 234 -7.11 -43.36 -27.39
CA GLU A 234 -5.93 -44.21 -27.56
C GLU A 234 -4.86 -43.95 -26.47
N GLY A 235 -5.20 -44.32 -25.23
CA GLY A 235 -4.31 -44.24 -24.08
C GLY A 235 -4.63 -43.09 -23.12
N LYS A 236 -4.09 -43.20 -21.90
CA LYS A 236 -4.26 -42.21 -20.83
C LYS A 236 -3.13 -41.19 -20.87
N VAL A 237 -3.48 -39.90 -20.80
CA VAL A 237 -2.52 -38.79 -20.63
C VAL A 237 -1.66 -39.05 -19.40
N ARG A 238 -0.34 -39.02 -19.55
CA ARG A 238 0.64 -39.27 -18.47
C ARG A 238 1.22 -37.95 -17.96
N ALA A 239 0.73 -37.49 -16.80
CA ALA A 239 1.36 -36.39 -16.07
C ALA A 239 2.40 -36.95 -15.07
N PRO A 240 3.69 -36.61 -15.17
CA PRO A 240 4.69 -37.04 -14.19
C PRO A 240 4.54 -36.27 -12.87
N LEU A 241 4.78 -36.95 -11.75
CA LEU A 241 4.88 -36.32 -10.43
C LEU A 241 6.29 -35.80 -10.20
N SER A 242 6.40 -34.70 -9.46
CA SER A 242 7.68 -34.07 -9.09
C SER A 242 7.60 -33.47 -7.68
N LEU A 243 8.75 -33.37 -7.00
CA LEU A 243 8.89 -32.59 -5.77
C LEU A 243 9.15 -31.12 -6.10
N ARG A 244 8.50 -30.22 -5.36
CA ARG A 244 8.68 -28.76 -5.42
C ARG A 244 8.71 -28.17 -4.02
N PRO A 245 9.40 -27.04 -3.78
CA PRO A 245 9.35 -26.35 -2.49
C PRO A 245 7.91 -25.99 -2.09
N ALA A 246 7.59 -26.16 -0.81
CA ALA A 246 6.27 -25.90 -0.23
C ALA A 246 6.42 -25.31 1.18
N GLY A 247 5.87 -24.12 1.40
CA GLY A 247 6.08 -23.30 2.61
C GLY A 247 5.35 -23.75 3.89
N SER A 248 5.35 -25.05 4.21
CA SER A 248 4.81 -25.53 5.50
C SER A 248 5.88 -25.49 6.59
N THR A 249 5.57 -24.90 7.74
CA THR A 249 6.53 -24.67 8.84
C THR A 249 6.58 -25.75 9.92
N ASP A 250 5.64 -26.72 9.96
CA ASP A 250 5.71 -27.80 10.96
C ASP A 250 6.97 -28.68 10.75
N GLY A 251 7.63 -29.07 11.84
CA GLY A 251 8.92 -29.75 11.84
C GLY A 251 8.95 -31.19 11.30
N ALA A 252 10.13 -31.79 11.33
CA ALA A 252 10.39 -33.14 10.84
C ALA A 252 9.88 -34.23 11.81
N GLU A 253 9.52 -35.39 11.26
CA GLU A 253 8.95 -36.54 11.96
C GLU A 253 9.75 -37.85 11.70
N LEU A 254 10.64 -37.83 10.71
CA LEU A 254 11.50 -38.94 10.31
C LEU A 254 12.84 -38.39 9.80
N TRP A 255 13.96 -39.05 10.12
CA TRP A 255 15.30 -38.72 9.65
C TRP A 255 15.98 -39.96 9.06
N VAL A 256 16.71 -39.79 7.96
CA VAL A 256 17.50 -40.87 7.33
C VAL A 256 18.97 -40.50 7.41
N LEU A 257 19.74 -41.32 8.15
CA LEU A 257 21.19 -41.19 8.30
C LEU A 257 21.87 -42.09 7.26
N ARG A 258 22.84 -41.55 6.50
CA ARG A 258 23.61 -42.27 5.47
C ARG A 258 25.13 -42.10 5.62
N ASP A 259 25.59 -40.92 6.04
CA ASP A 259 27.01 -40.61 6.25
C ASP A 259 27.47 -41.08 7.65
N ASP A 260 28.18 -42.21 7.72
CA ASP A 260 28.62 -42.86 8.98
C ASP A 260 27.49 -42.98 10.04
N PRO A 261 26.40 -43.68 9.70
CA PRO A 261 25.14 -43.58 10.44
C PRO A 261 25.22 -44.15 11.87
N VAL A 262 26.16 -45.05 12.13
CA VAL A 262 26.39 -45.63 13.46
C VAL A 262 27.11 -44.63 14.37
N ALA A 263 28.14 -43.94 13.87
CA ALA A 263 28.81 -42.89 14.65
C ALA A 263 27.88 -41.71 14.93
N GLU A 264 27.03 -41.34 13.97
CA GLU A 264 26.05 -40.27 14.16
C GLU A 264 24.95 -40.68 15.17
N LEU A 265 24.39 -41.90 15.07
CA LEU A 265 23.43 -42.41 16.05
C LEU A 265 24.02 -42.46 17.46
N ASN A 266 25.26 -42.96 17.61
CA ASN A 266 25.95 -42.97 18.89
C ASN A 266 26.14 -41.55 19.45
N ARG A 267 26.52 -40.58 18.61
CA ARG A 267 26.62 -39.17 19.00
C ARG A 267 25.27 -38.60 19.44
N PHE A 268 24.16 -38.98 18.80
CA PHE A 268 22.83 -38.58 19.23
C PHE A 268 22.48 -39.17 20.61
N VAL A 269 22.64 -40.49 20.79
CA VAL A 269 22.36 -41.18 22.07
C VAL A 269 23.20 -40.62 23.23
N GLN A 270 24.46 -40.26 22.99
CA GLN A 270 25.35 -39.64 23.99
C GLN A 270 24.91 -38.24 24.45
N ASN A 271 24.06 -37.54 23.70
CA ASN A 271 23.67 -36.14 23.97
C ASN A 271 22.15 -35.95 24.19
N ALA A 272 21.33 -36.97 23.93
CA ALA A 272 19.89 -36.95 24.15
C ALA A 272 19.53 -37.41 25.58
N ASP A 273 18.43 -36.90 26.11
CA ASP A 273 17.88 -37.34 27.39
C ASP A 273 16.97 -38.58 27.23
N ASP A 274 16.79 -39.35 28.31
CA ASP A 274 15.93 -40.54 28.31
C ASP A 274 14.51 -40.26 27.79
N SER A 275 13.93 -39.09 28.07
CA SER A 275 12.56 -38.77 27.64
C SER A 275 12.47 -38.54 26.14
N MET A 276 13.56 -38.09 25.49
CA MET A 276 13.67 -38.03 24.03
C MET A 276 13.91 -39.42 23.42
N LEU A 277 14.80 -40.23 24.02
CA LEU A 277 15.08 -41.59 23.55
C LEU A 277 13.83 -42.49 23.57
N HIS A 278 13.01 -42.43 24.63
CA HIS A 278 11.72 -43.12 24.73
C HIS A 278 10.74 -42.78 23.59
N ARG A 279 10.84 -41.55 23.05
CA ARG A 279 9.96 -41.03 21.99
C ARG A 279 10.43 -41.42 20.58
N MET A 280 11.63 -41.98 20.42
CA MET A 280 12.17 -42.43 19.14
C MET A 280 11.94 -43.92 18.91
N ALA A 281 11.67 -44.27 17.65
CA ALA A 281 11.86 -45.61 17.12
C ALA A 281 12.90 -45.56 16.00
N PHE A 282 13.65 -46.64 15.80
CA PHE A 282 14.66 -46.76 14.76
C PHE A 282 14.50 -48.05 13.95
N ALA A 283 14.95 -48.01 12.70
CA ALA A 283 15.12 -49.17 11.85
C ALA A 283 16.46 -49.07 11.10
N VAL A 284 17.10 -50.20 10.84
CA VAL A 284 18.30 -50.28 10.00
C VAL A 284 17.90 -50.87 8.65
N GLY A 285 18.22 -50.17 7.57
CA GLY A 285 18.05 -50.63 6.21
C GLY A 285 19.40 -50.88 5.55
N ASP A 286 19.54 -52.02 4.88
CA ASP A 286 20.63 -52.31 3.95
C ASP A 286 20.05 -52.40 2.54
N ASN A 287 20.67 -51.70 1.59
CA ASN A 287 20.27 -51.69 0.18
C ASN A 287 21.34 -52.30 -0.75
N GLY A 288 22.21 -53.15 -0.19
CA GLY A 288 23.17 -53.98 -0.92
C GLY A 288 24.47 -53.27 -1.35
N ASN A 289 24.71 -52.06 -0.84
CA ASN A 289 25.95 -51.29 -1.10
C ASN A 289 26.19 -50.21 -0.03
N GLU A 290 25.14 -49.69 0.60
CA GLU A 290 25.17 -48.68 1.66
C GLU A 290 24.17 -49.05 2.76
N MET A 291 24.57 -48.88 4.02
CA MET A 291 23.72 -49.03 5.20
C MET A 291 23.11 -47.66 5.55
N ALA A 292 21.80 -47.63 5.84
CA ALA A 292 21.11 -46.43 6.31
C ALA A 292 20.34 -46.70 7.61
N ILE A 293 20.35 -45.73 8.52
CA ILE A 293 19.57 -45.79 9.76
C ILE A 293 18.43 -44.78 9.67
N VAL A 294 17.19 -45.25 9.90
CA VAL A 294 15.98 -44.43 9.84
C VAL A 294 15.43 -44.23 11.25
N LEU A 295 15.42 -42.97 11.71
CA LEU A 295 14.83 -42.56 12.98
C LEU A 295 13.43 -41.99 12.74
N ARG A 296 12.45 -42.35 13.59
CA ARG A 296 11.04 -41.94 13.47
C ARG A 296 10.49 -41.52 14.82
N VAL A 297 9.77 -40.39 14.87
CA VAL A 297 9.03 -39.96 16.07
C VAL A 297 7.86 -40.94 16.32
N ARG A 298 7.79 -41.52 17.51
CA ARG A 298 6.66 -42.37 17.92
C ARG A 298 5.40 -41.51 18.11
N PRO A 299 4.20 -41.96 17.69
CA PRO A 299 2.97 -41.19 17.83
C PRO A 299 2.72 -40.72 19.27
N SER A 300 2.65 -39.40 19.47
CA SER A 300 2.48 -38.79 20.80
C SER A 300 1.59 -37.53 20.71
N ARG A 301 1.11 -37.03 21.86
CA ARG A 301 0.38 -35.75 21.94
C ARG A 301 1.31 -34.53 22.05
N LEU A 302 2.63 -34.74 22.08
CA LEU A 302 3.64 -33.68 22.12
C LEU A 302 4.12 -33.36 20.70
N PRO A 303 4.50 -32.12 20.41
CA PRO A 303 5.04 -31.75 19.10
C PRO A 303 6.31 -32.57 18.77
N PRO A 304 6.62 -32.81 17.47
CA PRO A 304 7.87 -33.45 17.06
C PRO A 304 9.07 -32.68 17.65
N PRO A 305 10.08 -33.36 18.21
CA PRO A 305 11.28 -32.69 18.68
C PRO A 305 12.15 -32.23 17.50
N GLU A 306 12.76 -31.06 17.62
CA GLU A 306 13.79 -30.61 16.68
C GLU A 306 15.10 -31.34 17.00
N LEU A 307 15.57 -32.18 16.07
CA LEU A 307 16.81 -32.95 16.21
C LEU A 307 17.91 -32.36 15.33
N THR A 308 19.01 -31.94 15.94
CA THR A 308 20.21 -31.45 15.24
C THR A 308 21.09 -32.60 14.74
N LEU A 309 20.54 -33.37 13.80
CA LEU A 309 21.19 -34.48 13.11
C LEU A 309 21.75 -34.02 11.74
N LYS A 310 22.75 -34.74 11.22
CA LYS A 310 23.22 -34.64 9.83
C LYS A 310 22.41 -35.52 8.86
N GLY A 311 21.27 -36.05 9.30
CA GLY A 311 20.35 -36.83 8.47
C GLY A 311 19.50 -36.00 7.50
N GLU A 312 19.05 -36.65 6.43
CA GLU A 312 17.96 -36.14 5.59
C GLU A 312 16.66 -36.06 6.42
N ALA A 313 16.08 -34.87 6.56
CA ALA A 313 14.89 -34.65 7.37
C ALA A 313 13.58 -34.73 6.56
N TYR A 314 12.63 -35.53 7.04
CA TYR A 314 11.35 -35.87 6.40
C TYR A 314 10.13 -35.66 7.32
N LYS A 315 8.95 -35.51 6.72
CA LYS A 315 7.68 -35.15 7.38
C LYS A 315 6.47 -35.80 6.70
N SER A 316 5.43 -36.18 7.46
CA SER A 316 4.25 -36.85 6.90
C SER A 316 3.43 -35.96 5.96
N TYR A 317 3.08 -36.49 4.79
CA TYR A 317 2.31 -35.74 3.78
C TYR A 317 0.80 -35.97 3.93
N LEU A 318 0.00 -34.89 3.87
CA LEU A 318 -1.45 -34.91 4.07
C LEU A 318 -1.88 -35.67 5.34
N LYS A 319 -1.05 -35.60 6.40
CA LYS A 319 -1.21 -36.34 7.67
C LYS A 319 -1.42 -37.85 7.44
N MET A 320 -0.62 -38.47 6.57
CA MET A 320 -0.62 -39.91 6.34
C MET A 320 0.58 -40.55 7.05
N PRO A 321 0.36 -41.49 8.02
CA PRO A 321 1.42 -41.96 8.92
C PRO A 321 2.47 -42.85 8.25
N ASN A 322 2.26 -43.22 6.98
CA ASN A 322 3.07 -44.12 6.18
C ASN A 322 3.67 -43.47 4.91
N LEU A 323 3.53 -42.16 4.70
CA LEU A 323 4.17 -41.45 3.57
C LEU A 323 4.82 -40.14 4.00
N PHE A 324 6.13 -40.02 3.78
CA PHE A 324 6.94 -38.89 4.20
C PHE A 324 7.62 -38.19 3.01
N LEU A 325 7.68 -36.85 3.06
CA LEU A 325 8.38 -36.00 2.09
C LEU A 325 9.52 -35.24 2.77
N PRO A 326 10.58 -34.84 2.04
CA PRO A 326 11.62 -33.98 2.59
C PRO A 326 11.02 -32.70 3.18
N ALA A 327 11.58 -32.23 4.30
CA ALA A 327 11.12 -31.00 4.96
C ALA A 327 11.14 -29.81 3.98
N GLY A 328 10.03 -29.06 3.93
CA GLY A 328 9.86 -27.94 2.99
C GLY A 328 9.56 -28.32 1.53
N MET A 329 9.24 -29.60 1.22
CA MET A 329 8.86 -30.05 -0.12
C MET A 329 7.41 -30.58 -0.18
N GLY A 330 6.80 -30.49 -1.36
CA GLY A 330 5.46 -30.99 -1.68
C GLY A 330 5.39 -31.61 -3.08
N LEU A 331 4.36 -32.42 -3.34
CA LEU A 331 4.13 -33.07 -4.63
C LEU A 331 3.40 -32.15 -5.62
N HIS A 332 3.91 -32.08 -6.85
CA HIS A 332 3.33 -31.36 -7.99
C HIS A 332 3.15 -32.30 -9.21
N PRO A 333 1.97 -32.31 -9.87
CA PRO A 333 0.73 -31.60 -9.50
C PRO A 333 0.16 -32.08 -8.16
N PRO A 334 -0.55 -31.20 -7.41
CA PRO A 334 -1.12 -31.56 -6.11
C PRO A 334 -2.24 -32.59 -6.29
N LEU A 335 -2.04 -33.79 -5.73
CA LEU A 335 -3.00 -34.89 -5.83
C LEU A 335 -3.86 -35.01 -4.56
N ARG A 336 -5.13 -35.38 -4.76
CA ARG A 336 -6.06 -35.73 -3.69
C ARG A 336 -5.59 -36.96 -2.89
N ARG A 337 -5.85 -36.98 -1.58
CA ARG A 337 -5.27 -37.90 -0.59
C ARG A 337 -5.45 -39.39 -0.92
N ASP A 338 -6.59 -39.77 -1.51
CA ASP A 338 -6.88 -41.14 -1.96
C ASP A 338 -6.05 -41.54 -3.20
N MET A 339 -5.80 -40.60 -4.12
CA MET A 339 -4.94 -40.82 -5.29
C MET A 339 -3.46 -40.90 -4.87
N VAL A 340 -3.03 -40.07 -3.92
CA VAL A 340 -1.66 -40.16 -3.36
C VAL A 340 -1.45 -41.50 -2.67
N ARG A 341 -2.40 -41.95 -1.84
CA ARG A 341 -2.39 -43.29 -1.24
C ARG A 341 -2.20 -44.36 -2.32
N LYS A 342 -3.10 -44.39 -3.31
CA LYS A 342 -3.09 -45.41 -4.38
C LYS A 342 -1.81 -45.43 -5.24
N LEU A 343 -1.11 -44.30 -5.38
CA LEU A 343 0.09 -44.19 -6.23
C LEU A 343 1.42 -44.33 -5.48
N LEU A 344 1.47 -44.03 -4.18
CA LEU A 344 2.73 -43.89 -3.43
C LEU A 344 2.72 -44.53 -2.02
N ALA A 345 1.57 -44.95 -1.50
CA ALA A 345 1.41 -45.41 -0.10
C ALA A 345 0.21 -46.36 0.08
N ASP A 346 0.04 -47.29 -0.86
CA ASP A 346 -1.14 -48.17 -0.99
C ASP A 346 -1.17 -49.23 0.12
N ASP A 347 0.00 -49.73 0.50
CA ASP A 347 0.20 -50.66 1.61
C ASP A 347 0.37 -49.89 2.95
N PRO A 348 -0.51 -50.08 3.95
CA PRO A 348 -0.38 -49.41 5.24
C PRO A 348 0.71 -50.02 6.14
N ALA A 349 1.19 -51.23 5.90
CA ALA A 349 2.21 -51.90 6.71
C ALA A 349 3.65 -51.55 6.29
N LYS A 350 3.81 -50.65 5.32
CA LYS A 350 5.10 -50.16 4.81
C LYS A 350 5.15 -48.65 4.91
N ILE A 351 6.27 -48.13 5.41
CA ILE A 351 6.56 -46.71 5.48
C ILE A 351 7.35 -46.32 4.24
N PHE A 352 6.88 -45.32 3.51
CA PHE A 352 7.49 -44.78 2.30
C PHE A 352 8.03 -43.37 2.55
N TRP A 353 9.21 -43.05 2.01
CA TRP A 353 9.73 -41.69 1.91
C TRP A 353 10.26 -41.40 0.50
N LEU A 354 10.16 -40.15 0.05
CA LEU A 354 10.53 -39.76 -1.32
C LEU A 354 11.89 -39.03 -1.34
N ALA A 355 12.97 -39.79 -1.54
CA ALA A 355 14.33 -39.25 -1.62
C ALA A 355 14.54 -38.46 -2.92
N PRO A 356 15.10 -37.23 -2.89
CA PRO A 356 15.22 -36.36 -4.06
C PRO A 356 16.35 -36.82 -5.01
N LEU A 357 16.06 -36.91 -6.31
CA LEU A 357 17.02 -37.23 -7.37
C LEU A 357 17.49 -35.96 -8.10
N GLY A 358 18.31 -35.17 -7.40
CA GLY A 358 18.97 -33.97 -7.95
C GLY A 358 18.04 -32.80 -8.28
N GLY A 359 18.61 -31.74 -8.88
CA GLY A 359 17.97 -30.43 -9.08
C GLY A 359 16.79 -30.36 -10.06
N GLY A 360 16.23 -31.49 -10.50
CA GLY A 360 15.09 -31.56 -11.43
C GLY A 360 13.73 -31.74 -10.77
N GLY A 361 13.66 -31.97 -9.45
CA GLY A 361 12.42 -32.35 -8.75
C GLY A 361 11.98 -33.81 -9.01
N ALA A 362 12.84 -34.63 -9.61
CA ALA A 362 12.66 -36.08 -9.63
C ALA A 362 12.88 -36.68 -8.23
N PHE A 363 12.32 -37.87 -7.97
CA PHE A 363 12.45 -38.54 -6.67
C PHE A 363 12.45 -40.07 -6.82
N ARG A 364 13.04 -40.74 -5.83
CA ARG A 364 12.99 -42.20 -5.63
C ARG A 364 12.12 -42.49 -4.39
N PRO A 365 11.03 -43.28 -4.50
CA PRO A 365 10.40 -43.84 -3.32
C PRO A 365 11.33 -44.89 -2.70
N GLU A 366 11.71 -44.67 -1.45
CA GLU A 366 12.38 -45.63 -0.57
C GLU A 366 11.38 -46.11 0.48
N MET A 367 11.57 -47.32 1.03
CA MET A 367 10.61 -47.89 1.98
C MET A 367 11.22 -48.91 2.93
N LEU A 368 10.61 -49.02 4.12
CA LEU A 368 10.83 -50.09 5.09
C LEU A 368 9.49 -50.62 5.63
N PRO A 369 9.38 -51.91 5.98
CA PRO A 369 8.23 -52.43 6.73
C PRO A 369 8.11 -51.77 8.12
N GLU A 370 6.89 -51.53 8.60
CA GLU A 370 6.66 -50.84 9.88
C GLU A 370 7.04 -51.72 11.10
N ASP A 371 7.00 -53.05 10.97
CA ASP A 371 7.36 -54.02 12.03
C ASP A 371 8.88 -54.10 12.31
N VAL A 372 9.71 -53.54 11.43
CA VAL A 372 11.17 -53.42 11.65
C VAL A 372 11.52 -52.28 12.63
N PHE A 373 10.62 -51.30 12.84
CA PHE A 373 10.88 -50.15 13.71
C PHE A 373 10.76 -50.51 15.19
N ARG A 374 11.90 -50.53 15.89
CA ARG A 374 11.98 -50.82 17.34
C ARG A 374 12.15 -49.54 18.15
N PRO A 375 11.71 -49.49 19.43
CA PRO A 375 12.07 -48.40 20.34
C PRO A 375 13.60 -48.23 20.41
N LEU A 376 14.10 -46.99 20.38
CA LEU A 376 15.55 -46.75 20.37
C LEU A 376 16.23 -47.21 21.68
N MET A 377 15.53 -47.10 22.81
CA MET A 377 16.04 -47.55 24.12
C MET A 377 16.28 -49.07 24.21
N ASP A 378 15.62 -49.90 23.38
CA ASP A 378 15.82 -51.36 23.34
C ASP A 378 17.21 -51.74 22.75
N TRP A 379 18.04 -50.75 22.42
CA TRP A 379 19.37 -50.90 21.81
C TRP A 379 20.46 -50.03 22.48
N VAL A 380 20.18 -49.47 23.66
CA VAL A 380 21.12 -48.60 24.41
C VAL A 380 21.57 -49.29 25.70
N ASP A 381 22.73 -49.97 25.64
CA ASP A 381 23.40 -50.52 26.81
C ASP A 381 24.26 -49.46 27.52
N TYR A 382 23.87 -49.06 28.72
CA TYR A 382 24.62 -48.11 29.55
C TYR A 382 25.85 -48.77 30.22
N VAL A 383 26.95 -48.87 29.47
CA VAL A 383 28.25 -49.38 29.99
C VAL A 383 29.00 -48.26 30.74
N LEU A 384 29.50 -48.57 31.95
CA LEU A 384 30.32 -47.65 32.74
C LEU A 384 31.75 -47.59 32.20
N ASP A 385 32.15 -46.43 31.69
CA ASP A 385 33.35 -46.24 30.86
C ASP A 385 34.71 -46.29 31.62
N HIS A 386 34.70 -46.65 32.91
CA HIS A 386 35.88 -46.54 33.78
C HIS A 386 36.82 -47.75 33.79
N GLU A 387 36.44 -48.91 33.24
CA GLU A 387 37.32 -50.09 33.13
C GLU A 387 37.54 -50.59 31.70
N GLN A 388 37.22 -49.79 30.68
CA GLN A 388 37.28 -50.21 29.27
C GLN A 388 38.65 -50.80 28.88
N GLN A 389 39.77 -50.21 29.30
CA GLN A 389 41.12 -50.75 29.05
C GLN A 389 41.43 -52.04 29.83
N ALA A 390 40.93 -52.18 31.07
CA ALA A 390 41.15 -53.36 31.88
C ALA A 390 40.35 -54.56 31.35
N LEU A 391 39.08 -54.33 31.00
CA LEU A 391 38.21 -55.32 30.36
C LEU A 391 38.72 -55.70 28.97
N GLN A 392 39.21 -54.75 28.17
CA GLN A 392 39.75 -55.05 26.83
C GLN A 392 41.03 -55.90 26.93
N ALA A 393 41.89 -55.67 27.94
CA ALA A 393 43.02 -56.55 28.23
C ALA A 393 42.59 -57.94 28.73
N TRP A 394 41.54 -58.02 29.57
CA TRP A 394 41.01 -59.30 30.07
C TRP A 394 40.29 -60.12 28.99
N VAL A 395 39.60 -59.45 28.06
CA VAL A 395 38.97 -60.06 26.88
C VAL A 395 40.03 -60.55 25.90
N GLN A 396 41.11 -59.78 25.65
CA GLN A 396 42.26 -60.25 24.88
C GLN A 396 42.95 -61.46 25.55
N ALA A 397 43.08 -61.47 26.88
CA ALA A 397 43.61 -62.61 27.62
C ALA A 397 42.65 -63.82 27.70
N SER A 398 41.37 -63.62 27.38
CA SER A 398 40.33 -64.66 27.36
C SER A 398 39.96 -65.12 25.94
N GLN A 399 40.58 -64.56 24.90
CA GLN A 399 40.50 -65.11 23.55
C GLN A 399 41.31 -66.41 23.50
N PHE A 400 40.62 -67.54 23.64
CA PHE A 400 41.13 -68.82 23.19
C PHE A 400 41.29 -68.78 21.67
N ASP A 401 42.54 -68.81 21.21
CA ASP A 401 42.91 -68.86 19.81
C ASP A 401 42.62 -70.27 19.24
N PHE A 402 41.35 -70.53 18.95
CA PHE A 402 40.93 -71.71 18.22
C PHE A 402 41.20 -71.51 16.72
N GLU A 403 42.32 -72.04 16.25
CA GLU A 403 42.55 -72.25 14.81
C GLU A 403 41.32 -72.92 14.16
N ALA A 404 40.94 -72.46 12.97
CA ALA A 404 39.69 -72.86 12.33
C ALA A 404 39.67 -74.37 12.01
N PHE A 405 38.99 -75.16 12.85
CA PHE A 405 38.84 -76.60 12.68
C PHE A 405 37.84 -76.93 11.54
N VAL A 406 38.29 -76.75 10.31
CA VAL A 406 37.57 -77.16 9.10
C VAL A 406 37.70 -78.67 8.93
N CYS A 407 36.77 -79.41 9.55
CA CYS A 407 36.57 -80.82 9.23
C CYS A 407 35.68 -80.92 7.98
N GLN A 408 36.21 -81.46 6.89
CA GLN A 408 35.46 -81.74 5.66
C GLN A 408 35.40 -83.26 5.42
N GLU A 409 34.18 -83.76 5.23
CA GLU A 409 33.88 -85.06 4.64
C GLU A 409 33.07 -84.84 3.34
N ASP A 410 33.21 -85.62 2.27
CA ASP A 410 34.39 -86.36 1.79
C ASP A 410 34.21 -86.64 0.28
N VAL A 411 35.04 -86.06 -0.59
CA VAL A 411 35.11 -86.37 -2.05
C VAL A 411 36.58 -86.18 -2.52
N PRO A 412 37.20 -87.12 -3.27
CA PRO A 412 38.65 -87.29 -3.20
C PRO A 412 39.52 -86.51 -4.24
N ALA A 413 40.82 -86.45 -3.90
CA ALA A 413 42.02 -86.31 -4.76
C ALA A 413 42.56 -84.91 -5.17
N LYS A 414 43.51 -84.38 -4.36
CA LYS A 414 44.96 -84.09 -4.66
C LYS A 414 45.40 -83.78 -6.13
N PRO A 415 46.49 -82.98 -6.39
CA PRO A 415 47.58 -82.60 -5.44
C PRO A 415 48.32 -81.21 -5.58
N LYS A 416 49.04 -80.85 -4.49
CA LYS A 416 50.41 -80.23 -4.39
C LYS A 416 50.70 -78.72 -4.61
N LYS A 417 50.92 -78.06 -3.46
CA LYS A 417 52.14 -77.35 -2.97
C LYS A 417 52.63 -75.99 -3.56
N PRO A 418 53.05 -75.02 -2.68
CA PRO A 418 53.81 -73.80 -3.01
C PRO A 418 55.35 -74.00 -2.82
N PRO A 419 56.22 -72.98 -3.00
CA PRO A 419 56.55 -71.95 -1.98
C PRO A 419 56.60 -70.51 -2.62
N THR A 420 57.30 -69.42 -2.20
CA THR A 420 58.40 -69.14 -1.23
C THR A 420 58.53 -67.61 -0.94
N GLU A 421 58.82 -67.21 0.32
CA GLU A 421 59.85 -66.23 0.82
C GLU A 421 60.20 -64.89 0.09
N ARG A 422 60.75 -63.78 0.67
CA ARG A 422 61.18 -63.22 2.00
C ARG A 422 61.61 -61.72 1.72
N ALA A 423 61.96 -60.77 2.61
CA ALA A 423 61.76 -60.41 4.04
C ALA A 423 62.50 -59.06 4.34
N ARG A 424 62.60 -58.62 5.63
CA ARG A 424 63.36 -57.47 6.23
C ARG A 424 62.63 -56.11 6.30
N THR A 425 62.30 -55.48 7.45
CA THR A 425 63.06 -54.94 8.64
C THR A 425 63.91 -53.68 8.35
N GLY A 426 63.91 -52.54 9.08
CA GLY A 426 63.17 -52.05 10.27
C GLY A 426 64.06 -51.74 11.52
N ARG A 427 63.92 -50.57 12.22
CA ARG A 427 64.39 -50.31 13.64
C ARG A 427 64.01 -48.93 14.26
N LYS A 428 63.84 -48.90 15.61
CA LYS A 428 63.66 -47.77 16.59
C LYS A 428 64.89 -46.81 16.67
N LYS A 429 64.99 -45.66 17.38
CA LYS A 429 64.26 -44.90 18.48
C LYS A 429 64.78 -43.41 18.44
N GLY A 430 64.31 -42.33 19.10
CA GLY A 430 63.14 -41.97 19.95
C GLY A 430 63.49 -41.43 21.37
N GLY A 431 63.28 -40.12 21.65
CA GLY A 431 63.50 -39.41 22.94
C GLY A 431 63.09 -37.91 22.92
N GLU A 432 62.91 -37.26 24.09
CA GLU A 432 62.22 -35.95 24.29
C GLU A 432 63.10 -34.84 24.91
N ALA A 433 62.75 -33.54 24.73
CA ALA A 433 62.45 -32.56 25.82
C ALA A 433 62.48 -31.06 25.41
N LYS A 434 61.54 -30.28 26.00
CA LYS A 434 61.49 -28.80 26.21
C LYS A 434 61.22 -27.79 25.07
N ASP A 435 60.07 -27.12 25.25
CA ASP A 435 59.82 -25.66 25.30
C ASP A 435 60.17 -24.70 24.14
N ALA A 436 59.10 -24.03 23.67
CA ALA A 436 59.02 -22.64 23.19
C ALA A 436 59.92 -22.17 22.03
N ALA A 437 59.38 -22.21 20.80
CA ALA A 437 59.74 -21.28 19.73
C ALA A 437 58.59 -21.03 18.73
N GLU A 438 58.73 -19.93 18.00
CA GLU A 438 57.89 -19.40 16.93
C GLU A 438 57.70 -20.37 15.74
N THR A 439 56.74 -20.08 14.85
CA THR A 439 56.63 -20.75 13.54
C THR A 439 56.54 -19.71 12.41
N PRO A 440 57.52 -19.66 11.47
CA PRO A 440 57.60 -18.63 10.43
C PRO A 440 56.91 -19.02 9.10
N ALA A 441 57.01 -18.13 8.11
CA ALA A 441 56.27 -18.16 6.84
C ALA A 441 56.89 -19.01 5.71
N ILE A 442 56.14 -19.19 4.62
CA ILE A 442 56.63 -19.65 3.31
C ILE A 442 56.31 -18.61 2.22
N LEU A 443 57.23 -18.50 1.27
CA LEU A 443 57.50 -17.39 0.36
C LEU A 443 56.47 -17.05 -0.73
N THR A 444 56.53 -15.77 -1.12
CA THR A 444 56.02 -15.08 -2.31
C THR A 444 56.36 -15.73 -3.66
N ILE A 445 55.48 -15.60 -4.65
CA ILE A 445 55.85 -15.31 -6.06
C ILE A 445 54.94 -14.18 -6.57
N GLU A 446 55.49 -13.29 -7.39
CA GLU A 446 54.87 -12.05 -7.89
C GLU A 446 54.12 -12.23 -9.22
N TYR A 447 53.32 -11.23 -9.60
CA TYR A 447 53.14 -10.89 -11.02
C TYR A 447 53.26 -9.38 -11.20
N VAL A 448 53.94 -8.95 -12.26
CA VAL A 448 54.48 -7.59 -12.40
C VAL A 448 53.48 -6.65 -13.09
N ASP A 449 53.20 -5.51 -12.47
CA ASP A 449 52.51 -4.37 -13.10
C ASP A 449 53.46 -3.61 -14.03
N ASN A 450 52.97 -3.15 -15.19
CA ASN A 450 53.82 -2.60 -16.23
C ASN A 450 53.08 -1.69 -17.24
N SER A 451 52.71 -0.48 -16.82
CA SER A 451 53.05 0.77 -17.54
C SER A 451 52.36 2.00 -16.93
N CYS A 452 53.01 3.16 -17.01
CA CYS A 452 52.53 4.40 -16.40
C CYS A 452 52.57 5.58 -17.39
N GLY A 453 51.50 6.38 -17.39
CA GLY A 453 51.51 7.78 -17.84
C GLY A 453 50.33 8.20 -18.71
N PRO A 454 49.94 9.49 -18.73
CA PRO A 454 50.31 10.58 -17.81
C PRO A 454 49.12 11.15 -17.01
N LYS A 455 49.39 12.04 -16.05
CA LYS A 455 48.37 12.79 -15.33
C LYS A 455 47.56 13.72 -16.24
N VAL A 456 46.29 13.92 -15.90
CA VAL A 456 45.57 15.19 -16.10
C VAL A 456 45.03 15.60 -14.73
N GLU A 457 45.28 16.84 -14.33
CA GLU A 457 44.95 17.33 -12.98
C GLU A 457 43.52 17.90 -12.93
N LYS A 458 42.76 17.50 -11.91
CA LYS A 458 41.55 18.20 -11.45
C LYS A 458 41.43 18.11 -9.93
N GLU A 459 41.67 19.26 -9.30
CA GLU A 459 41.05 19.80 -8.08
C GLU A 459 40.83 18.84 -6.89
N GLU A 460 41.57 19.08 -5.80
CA GLU A 460 41.33 18.51 -4.48
C GLU A 460 40.06 19.10 -3.85
N ILE A 461 39.20 18.24 -3.26
CA ILE A 461 38.06 18.44 -2.33
C ILE A 461 37.20 17.15 -2.49
N THR A 462 36.85 16.34 -1.47
CA THR A 462 36.95 16.44 0.00
C THR A 462 37.38 15.09 0.60
N GLU A 463 37.62 15.03 1.91
CA GLU A 463 38.11 13.82 2.62
C GLU A 463 37.18 12.60 2.51
N SER A 464 37.79 11.41 2.37
CA SER A 464 37.10 10.15 2.12
C SER A 464 36.67 9.43 3.40
N PHE A 465 35.41 9.60 3.82
CA PHE A 465 34.81 8.89 4.97
C PHE A 465 34.54 7.40 4.71
N ARG A 466 35.58 6.60 4.46
CA ARG A 466 35.53 5.14 4.49
C ARG A 466 36.02 4.63 5.85
N VAL A 467 35.14 3.94 6.58
CA VAL A 467 35.50 3.24 7.82
C VAL A 467 36.32 2.00 7.45
N GLU A 468 37.52 1.85 8.02
CA GLU A 468 38.33 0.65 7.86
C GLU A 468 37.68 -0.56 8.53
N LYS A 469 38.00 -1.79 8.08
CA LYS A 469 37.41 -3.03 8.60
C LYS A 469 37.92 -3.39 10.00
N ALA A 470 37.41 -2.69 11.01
CA ALA A 470 37.66 -2.96 12.42
C ALA A 470 36.93 -4.23 12.93
N VAL A 471 37.35 -4.71 14.10
CA VAL A 471 36.71 -5.84 14.80
C VAL A 471 35.30 -5.42 15.28
N PRO A 472 34.25 -6.26 15.13
CA PRO A 472 32.86 -5.85 15.39
C PRO A 472 32.60 -5.21 16.75
N ASP A 473 33.23 -5.68 17.82
CA ASP A 473 33.05 -5.17 19.19
C ASP A 473 33.56 -3.71 19.37
N VAL A 474 34.49 -3.25 18.52
CA VAL A 474 34.93 -1.85 18.49
C VAL A 474 33.91 -0.98 17.76
N LEU A 475 33.36 -1.46 16.64
CA LEU A 475 32.34 -0.75 15.86
C LEU A 475 31.05 -0.54 16.67
N HIS A 476 30.62 -1.53 17.46
CA HIS A 476 29.47 -1.40 18.36
C HIS A 476 29.68 -0.33 19.44
N ARG A 477 30.89 -0.23 20.00
CA ARG A 477 31.23 0.83 20.98
C ARG A 477 31.24 2.22 20.34
N GLN A 478 31.86 2.37 19.17
CA GLN A 478 31.86 3.62 18.41
C GLN A 478 30.44 4.06 18.01
N LEU A 479 29.56 3.12 17.67
CA LEU A 479 28.15 3.40 17.40
C LEU A 479 27.43 3.92 18.66
N LEU A 480 27.55 3.22 19.80
CA LEU A 480 26.93 3.61 21.07
C LEU A 480 27.44 4.97 21.60
N GLU A 481 28.72 5.29 21.41
CA GLU A 481 29.30 6.60 21.73
C GLU A 481 28.70 7.71 20.86
N LEU A 482 28.52 7.46 19.56
CA LEU A 482 27.95 8.43 18.61
C LEU A 482 26.43 8.62 18.80
N GLU A 483 25.70 7.57 19.15
CA GLU A 483 24.28 7.65 19.54
C GLU A 483 24.09 8.48 20.81
N GLN A 484 24.94 8.26 21.83
CA GLN A 484 24.94 9.07 23.05
C GLN A 484 25.27 10.53 22.76
N GLN A 485 26.26 10.81 21.89
CA GLN A 485 26.55 12.17 21.44
C GLN A 485 25.34 12.83 20.77
N PHE A 486 24.65 12.13 19.86
CA PHE A 486 23.47 12.66 19.17
C PHE A 486 22.32 13.03 20.13
N ILE A 487 22.10 12.18 21.14
CA ILE A 487 21.07 12.38 22.18
C ILE A 487 21.46 13.54 23.12
N ALA A 488 22.75 13.70 23.44
CA ALA A 488 23.24 14.70 24.40
C ALA A 488 23.29 16.14 23.85
N LEU A 489 23.29 16.34 22.53
CA LEU A 489 23.16 17.66 21.91
C LEU A 489 21.79 18.31 22.25
N GLU A 490 21.73 19.64 22.30
CA GLU A 490 20.46 20.36 22.46
C GLU A 490 19.83 20.73 21.10
N GLY A 491 18.60 21.28 21.11
CA GLY A 491 17.88 21.69 19.90
C GLY A 491 17.00 20.60 19.26
N ARG A 492 16.64 20.80 17.98
CA ARG A 492 15.75 19.94 17.17
C ARG A 492 16.56 19.01 16.24
N LEU A 493 15.89 18.18 15.44
CA LEU A 493 16.55 17.23 14.51
C LEU A 493 17.18 17.91 13.27
N ASP A 494 16.77 19.14 12.94
CA ASP A 494 17.37 19.99 11.88
C ASP A 494 18.59 20.80 12.36
N ALA A 495 19.03 20.64 13.61
CA ALA A 495 20.24 21.29 14.11
C ALA A 495 21.49 20.85 13.29
N PRO A 496 22.36 21.79 12.85
CA PRO A 496 23.44 21.48 11.92
C PRO A 496 24.47 20.49 12.48
N GLU A 497 24.69 20.52 13.80
CA GLU A 497 25.58 19.60 14.51
C GLU A 497 25.07 18.14 14.45
N ARG A 498 23.75 17.93 14.53
CA ARG A 498 23.13 16.60 14.34
C ARG A 498 23.12 16.17 12.88
N GLN A 499 22.91 17.11 11.96
CA GLN A 499 22.94 16.83 10.52
C GLN A 499 24.33 16.34 10.06
N ALA A 500 25.42 16.82 10.68
CA ALA A 500 26.77 16.31 10.46
C ALA A 500 27.02 14.89 11.01
N ILE A 501 26.19 14.40 11.94
CA ILE A 501 26.32 13.07 12.55
C ILE A 501 25.61 11.98 11.71
N TRP A 502 24.51 12.30 11.01
CA TRP A 502 23.71 11.31 10.29
C TRP A 502 24.49 10.40 9.31
N PRO A 503 25.40 10.90 8.45
CA PRO A 503 26.20 10.05 7.56
C PRO A 503 27.16 9.12 8.32
N ARG A 504 27.62 9.52 9.51
CA ARG A 504 28.52 8.72 10.36
C ARG A 504 27.77 7.57 11.03
N LEU A 505 26.57 7.83 11.57
CA LEU A 505 25.67 6.79 12.08
C LEU A 505 25.28 5.81 10.98
N ALA A 506 25.01 6.29 9.76
CA ALA A 506 24.65 5.44 8.63
C ALA A 506 25.80 4.50 8.22
N ASN A 507 27.02 5.02 8.11
CA ASN A 507 28.22 4.22 7.82
C ASN A 507 28.52 3.19 8.91
N LEU A 508 28.40 3.55 10.20
CA LEU A 508 28.65 2.60 11.31
C LEU A 508 27.59 1.50 11.37
N ASN A 509 26.30 1.81 11.22
CA ASN A 509 25.25 0.79 11.15
C ASN A 509 25.46 -0.17 9.95
N GLY A 510 25.87 0.36 8.79
CA GLY A 510 26.21 -0.45 7.63
C GLY A 510 27.41 -1.39 7.89
N ALA A 511 28.44 -0.90 8.56
CA ALA A 511 29.63 -1.69 8.93
C ALA A 511 29.36 -2.74 10.03
N VAL A 512 28.42 -2.47 10.94
CA VAL A 512 27.93 -3.40 11.98
C VAL A 512 27.04 -4.51 11.39
N GLY A 513 26.46 -4.31 10.20
CA GLY A 513 25.55 -5.26 9.56
C GLY A 513 24.06 -4.98 9.81
N ALA A 514 23.70 -3.74 10.14
CA ALA A 514 22.33 -3.26 10.31
C ALA A 514 21.90 -2.37 9.11
N PRO A 515 21.60 -2.95 7.93
CA PRO A 515 21.34 -2.18 6.71
C PRO A 515 20.07 -1.32 6.77
N GLU A 516 19.05 -1.72 7.54
CA GLU A 516 17.82 -0.92 7.68
C GLU A 516 18.04 0.35 8.51
N GLU A 517 18.73 0.23 9.66
CA GLU A 517 19.14 1.40 10.47
C GLU A 517 20.07 2.32 9.68
N ALA A 518 20.97 1.75 8.86
CA ALA A 518 21.82 2.51 7.94
C ALA A 518 21.00 3.26 6.88
N ALA A 519 20.00 2.62 6.27
CA ALA A 519 19.12 3.23 5.29
C ALA A 519 18.29 4.38 5.89
N ILE A 520 17.76 4.21 7.10
CA ILE A 520 17.02 5.27 7.81
C ILE A 520 17.96 6.45 8.14
N CYS A 521 19.18 6.19 8.65
CA CYS A 521 20.16 7.25 8.94
C CYS A 521 20.58 8.01 7.66
N TRP A 522 20.76 7.32 6.53
CA TRP A 522 20.98 7.97 5.24
C TRP A 522 19.78 8.81 4.79
N LEU A 523 18.57 8.30 4.95
CA LEU A 523 17.33 9.00 4.59
C LEU A 523 17.13 10.30 5.39
N HIS A 524 17.59 10.33 6.66
CA HIS A 524 17.66 11.57 7.45
C HIS A 524 18.72 12.56 6.92
N ALA A 525 19.94 12.10 6.60
CA ALA A 525 20.98 12.94 5.99
C ALA A 525 20.54 13.56 4.65
N LEU A 526 19.86 12.77 3.80
CA LEU A 526 19.30 13.21 2.53
C LEU A 526 18.17 14.24 2.67
N TRP A 527 17.50 14.30 3.83
CA TRP A 527 16.38 15.19 4.10
C TRP A 527 16.82 16.58 4.57
N GLY A 528 17.79 16.62 5.49
CA GLY A 528 18.29 17.85 6.10
C GLY A 528 19.44 18.53 5.34
N GLY A 529 20.17 17.81 4.49
CA GLY A 529 21.22 18.40 3.66
C GLY A 529 20.68 19.43 2.66
N GLU A 530 21.33 20.60 2.58
CA GLU A 530 21.13 21.53 1.46
C GLU A 530 22.05 21.17 0.28
N ASN A 531 23.27 20.68 0.56
CA ASN A 531 24.25 20.19 -0.43
C ASN A 531 24.27 18.66 -0.52
N VAL A 532 23.14 18.04 -0.91
CA VAL A 532 23.05 16.58 -1.04
C VAL A 532 23.79 16.07 -2.29
N THR A 533 24.87 15.33 -2.09
CA THR A 533 25.69 14.75 -3.16
C THR A 533 25.03 13.54 -3.85
N GLU A 534 25.49 13.19 -5.05
CA GLU A 534 25.13 11.92 -5.70
C GLU A 534 25.56 10.72 -4.85
N GLU A 535 26.72 10.81 -4.19
CA GLU A 535 27.28 9.75 -3.36
C GLU A 535 26.38 9.37 -2.19
N TRP A 536 25.75 10.33 -1.49
CA TRP A 536 24.84 10.04 -0.39
C TRP A 536 23.59 9.29 -0.87
N ALA A 537 23.07 9.65 -2.04
CA ALA A 537 21.95 8.94 -2.66
C ALA A 537 22.35 7.53 -3.10
N TRP A 538 23.59 7.34 -3.56
CA TRP A 538 24.15 6.02 -3.85
C TRP A 538 24.32 5.17 -2.59
N GLN A 539 24.83 5.72 -1.48
CA GLN A 539 24.97 4.96 -0.23
C GLN A 539 23.62 4.59 0.39
N TRP A 540 22.59 5.44 0.28
CA TRP A 540 21.22 5.07 0.65
C TRP A 540 20.71 3.90 -0.20
N PHE A 541 20.88 3.95 -1.53
CA PHE A 541 20.53 2.83 -2.40
C PHE A 541 21.29 1.55 -2.05
N CYS A 542 22.59 1.63 -1.75
CA CYS A 542 23.38 0.47 -1.31
C CYS A 542 22.85 -0.15 0.00
N ALA A 543 22.39 0.66 0.96
CA ALA A 543 21.82 0.18 2.22
C ALA A 543 20.48 -0.54 1.98
N GLU A 544 19.57 0.03 1.19
CA GLU A 544 18.30 -0.61 0.82
C GLU A 544 18.52 -1.88 -0.04
N ALA A 545 19.48 -1.83 -0.98
CA ALA A 545 19.82 -2.94 -1.88
C ALA A 545 20.30 -4.20 -1.14
N ALA A 546 20.84 -4.07 0.07
CA ALA A 546 21.23 -5.19 0.92
C ALA A 546 20.02 -5.96 1.50
N VAL A 547 18.84 -5.34 1.54
CA VAL A 547 17.60 -5.89 2.12
C VAL A 547 16.66 -6.46 1.03
N VAL A 548 16.87 -6.11 -0.25
CA VAL A 548 16.03 -6.58 -1.37
C VAL A 548 16.18 -8.10 -1.55
N PRO A 549 15.08 -8.88 -1.45
CA PRO A 549 15.13 -10.33 -1.46
C PRO A 549 15.57 -10.90 -2.82
N VAL A 550 16.27 -12.04 -2.78
CA VAL A 550 16.64 -12.81 -3.98
C VAL A 550 15.47 -13.70 -4.38
N ARG A 551 14.90 -13.47 -5.57
CA ARG A 551 13.83 -14.32 -6.16
C ARG A 551 14.44 -15.39 -7.08
N PRO A 552 14.42 -16.68 -6.73
CA PRO A 552 14.97 -17.76 -7.56
C PRO A 552 13.98 -18.22 -8.65
N GLU A 553 13.52 -17.29 -9.50
CA GLU A 553 12.58 -17.56 -10.59
C GLU A 553 13.28 -17.63 -11.96
N ARG A 554 12.65 -18.29 -12.94
CA ARG A 554 13.18 -18.39 -14.31
C ARG A 554 13.29 -17.02 -14.96
N GLY A 555 14.50 -16.52 -15.14
CA GLY A 555 14.78 -15.21 -15.75
C GLY A 555 15.14 -14.10 -14.75
N TRP A 556 15.24 -14.43 -13.45
CA TRP A 556 15.94 -13.63 -12.44
C TRP A 556 17.33 -14.23 -12.18
N SER A 557 18.25 -13.44 -11.63
CA SER A 557 19.62 -13.89 -11.34
C SER A 557 19.76 -14.44 -9.91
N ASN A 558 20.82 -15.18 -9.61
CA ASN A 558 21.14 -15.66 -8.25
C ASN A 558 21.49 -14.52 -7.25
N ARG A 559 21.42 -13.25 -7.68
CA ARG A 559 21.43 -12.05 -6.82
C ARG A 559 20.17 -11.22 -7.12
N SER A 560 19.67 -10.50 -6.12
CA SER A 560 18.61 -9.51 -6.34
C SER A 560 19.09 -8.42 -7.31
N TRP A 561 18.17 -7.82 -8.06
CA TRP A 561 18.48 -6.76 -9.03
C TRP A 561 19.27 -5.61 -8.38
N ALA A 562 18.87 -5.22 -7.17
CA ALA A 562 19.53 -4.16 -6.42
C ALA A 562 20.93 -4.56 -5.94
N SER A 563 21.12 -5.79 -5.45
CA SER A 563 22.45 -6.33 -5.09
C SER A 563 23.39 -6.43 -6.29
N ARG A 564 22.86 -6.71 -7.49
CA ARG A 564 23.60 -6.65 -8.76
C ARG A 564 24.13 -5.25 -9.03
N LEU A 565 23.27 -4.23 -8.93
CA LEU A 565 23.62 -2.83 -9.20
C LEU A 565 24.55 -2.23 -8.13
N SER A 566 24.28 -2.47 -6.84
CA SER A 566 25.11 -1.94 -5.74
C SER A 566 26.53 -2.53 -5.71
N THR A 567 26.74 -3.72 -6.29
CA THR A 567 28.07 -4.33 -6.47
C THR A 567 28.71 -4.06 -7.84
N ALA A 568 28.10 -3.24 -8.70
CA ALA A 568 28.61 -2.92 -10.02
C ALA A 568 29.62 -1.76 -10.05
N THR A 569 30.54 -1.80 -11.02
CA THR A 569 31.39 -0.67 -11.41
C THR A 569 30.55 0.46 -12.01
N ASP A 570 31.09 1.67 -12.11
CA ASP A 570 30.38 2.89 -12.57
C ASP A 570 29.58 2.71 -13.88
N THR A 571 30.08 1.89 -14.81
CA THR A 571 29.44 1.62 -16.12
C THR A 571 28.30 0.60 -16.06
N GLY A 572 28.07 -0.06 -14.92
CA GLY A 572 27.07 -1.12 -14.73
C GLY A 572 25.99 -0.80 -13.69
N ARG A 573 25.85 0.47 -13.26
CA ARG A 573 24.84 0.91 -12.28
C ARG A 573 23.48 1.29 -12.89
N ASP A 574 23.34 1.20 -14.20
CA ASP A 574 22.08 1.47 -14.90
C ASP A 574 21.22 0.20 -14.92
N ILE A 575 19.93 0.31 -14.57
CA ILE A 575 19.00 -0.83 -14.53
C ILE A 575 18.59 -1.25 -15.94
N ASP A 576 18.68 -2.56 -16.22
CA ASP A 576 18.20 -3.15 -17.48
C ASP A 576 16.69 -2.94 -17.61
N SER A 577 16.22 -2.58 -18.82
CA SER A 577 14.79 -2.31 -19.05
C SER A 577 13.91 -3.52 -18.73
N ASP A 578 14.40 -4.74 -18.97
CA ASP A 578 13.69 -5.99 -18.69
C ASP A 578 13.57 -6.26 -17.18
N ASP A 579 14.61 -5.95 -16.39
CA ASP A 579 14.59 -6.14 -14.94
C ASP A 579 13.72 -5.07 -14.25
N LEU A 580 13.71 -3.85 -14.79
CA LEU A 580 12.75 -2.81 -14.38
C LEU A 580 11.30 -3.23 -14.72
N GLU A 581 11.05 -3.78 -15.90
CA GLU A 581 9.70 -4.20 -16.30
C GLU A 581 9.20 -5.37 -15.45
N LYS A 582 10.04 -6.39 -15.20
CA LYS A 582 9.73 -7.48 -14.25
C LYS A 582 9.28 -6.93 -12.89
N LEU A 583 10.05 -6.00 -12.31
CA LEU A 583 9.72 -5.40 -11.01
C LEU A 583 8.40 -4.64 -11.04
N LEU A 584 8.16 -3.83 -12.08
CA LEU A 584 6.93 -3.06 -12.24
C LEU A 584 5.68 -3.93 -12.52
N THR A 585 5.86 -5.20 -12.89
CA THR A 585 4.77 -6.19 -13.07
C THR A 585 4.49 -7.07 -11.84
N LEU A 586 5.19 -6.87 -10.71
CA LEU A 586 4.92 -7.63 -9.48
C LEU A 586 3.53 -7.31 -8.90
N ALA A 587 2.70 -8.34 -8.73
CA ALA A 587 1.38 -8.22 -8.10
C ALA A 587 1.46 -7.99 -6.58
N GLU A 588 2.50 -8.51 -5.93
CA GLU A 588 2.79 -8.30 -4.50
C GLU A 588 4.31 -8.04 -4.32
N PRO A 589 4.77 -6.78 -4.51
CA PRO A 589 6.15 -6.41 -4.21
C PRO A 589 6.39 -6.34 -2.70
N ALA A 590 7.58 -6.74 -2.24
CA ALA A 590 7.95 -6.58 -0.84
C ALA A 590 8.29 -5.11 -0.56
N ALA A 591 8.13 -4.65 0.68
CA ALA A 591 8.47 -3.28 1.05
C ALA A 591 9.92 -2.91 0.67
N ALA A 592 10.86 -3.84 0.81
CA ALA A 592 12.25 -3.67 0.38
C ALA A 592 12.41 -3.47 -1.14
N ASP A 593 11.61 -4.11 -2.00
CA ASP A 593 11.62 -3.84 -3.45
C ASP A 593 11.25 -2.38 -3.74
N VAL A 594 10.22 -1.87 -3.05
CA VAL A 594 9.70 -0.51 -3.26
C VAL A 594 10.65 0.54 -2.65
N ARG A 595 11.21 0.31 -1.45
CA ARG A 595 12.26 1.17 -0.87
C ARG A 595 13.51 1.21 -1.77
N GLY A 596 13.97 0.05 -2.24
CA GLY A 596 15.09 -0.06 -3.18
C GLY A 596 14.84 0.66 -4.51
N LEU A 597 13.64 0.55 -5.09
CA LEU A 597 13.26 1.30 -6.29
C LEU A 597 13.24 2.81 -6.03
N ALA A 598 12.65 3.26 -4.92
CA ALA A 598 12.60 4.68 -4.56
C ALA A 598 14.00 5.27 -4.39
N ALA A 599 14.89 4.59 -3.67
CA ALA A 599 16.28 5.01 -3.50
C ALA A 599 17.03 5.05 -4.85
N TYR A 600 16.85 4.02 -5.68
CA TYR A 600 17.44 3.97 -7.02
C TYR A 600 16.99 5.13 -7.91
N VAL A 601 15.69 5.43 -7.93
CA VAL A 601 15.11 6.53 -8.72
C VAL A 601 15.64 7.89 -8.25
N VAL A 602 15.77 8.11 -6.93
CA VAL A 602 16.32 9.36 -6.38
C VAL A 602 17.79 9.55 -6.74
N TRP A 603 18.61 8.50 -6.71
CA TRP A 603 19.99 8.56 -7.21
C TRP A 603 20.03 8.80 -8.72
N ALA A 604 19.32 7.99 -9.50
CA ALA A 604 19.36 8.00 -10.96
C ALA A 604 18.88 9.34 -11.58
N LEU A 605 17.94 10.03 -10.93
CA LEU A 605 17.42 11.34 -11.35
C LEU A 605 18.21 12.54 -10.76
N ARG A 606 19.24 12.31 -9.95
CA ARG A 606 20.21 13.35 -9.55
C ARG A 606 21.37 13.49 -10.55
N ARG A 607 21.62 12.45 -11.35
CA ARG A 607 22.68 12.43 -12.38
C ARG A 607 22.34 13.39 -13.53
N GLN A 608 23.37 14.02 -14.10
CA GLN A 608 23.24 14.94 -15.24
C GLN A 608 22.64 14.29 -16.51
N LYS A 609 22.73 12.95 -16.62
CA LYS A 609 22.09 12.13 -17.65
C LYS A 609 21.36 10.98 -16.96
N PRO A 610 20.04 11.06 -16.77
CA PRO A 610 19.27 9.98 -16.15
C PRO A 610 19.17 8.77 -17.11
N PRO A 611 19.08 7.52 -16.60
CA PRO A 611 18.94 6.32 -17.43
C PRO A 611 17.68 6.36 -18.30
N GLN A 612 17.82 6.06 -19.59
CA GLN A 612 16.70 6.09 -20.55
C GLN A 612 15.57 5.11 -20.18
N ALA A 613 15.87 3.99 -19.51
CA ALA A 613 14.88 3.03 -19.04
C ALA A 613 13.82 3.68 -18.12
N ILE A 614 14.22 4.59 -17.22
CA ILE A 614 13.30 5.33 -16.35
C ILE A 614 12.43 6.27 -17.19
N HIS A 615 13.05 7.06 -18.07
CA HIS A 615 12.34 8.04 -18.89
C HIS A 615 11.30 7.39 -19.82
N ASN A 616 11.65 6.24 -20.42
CA ASN A 616 10.77 5.43 -21.28
C ASN A 616 9.64 4.70 -20.53
N ARG A 617 9.61 4.75 -19.18
CA ARG A 617 8.65 4.03 -18.33
C ARG A 617 8.00 4.90 -17.24
N LEU A 618 8.19 6.23 -17.24
CA LEU A 618 7.63 7.16 -16.24
C LEU A 618 6.15 6.90 -15.92
N ASN A 619 5.28 6.77 -16.94
CA ASN A 619 3.84 6.54 -16.77
C ASN A 619 3.49 5.15 -16.18
N VAL A 620 4.41 4.19 -16.17
CA VAL A 620 4.26 2.89 -15.48
C VAL A 620 4.76 3.04 -14.04
N LEU A 621 5.93 3.64 -13.87
CA LEU A 621 6.59 3.81 -12.58
C LEU A 621 5.83 4.77 -11.64
N HIS A 622 5.18 5.82 -12.17
CA HIS A 622 4.23 6.65 -11.41
C HIS A 622 3.06 5.82 -10.85
N ARG A 623 2.43 4.99 -11.69
CA ARG A 623 1.30 4.14 -11.25
C ARG A 623 1.71 3.06 -10.26
N PHE A 624 2.90 2.49 -10.42
CA PHE A 624 3.46 1.52 -9.48
C PHE A 624 3.77 2.16 -8.11
N LEU A 625 4.43 3.33 -8.10
CA LEU A 625 4.69 4.05 -6.85
C LEU A 625 3.41 4.58 -6.20
N GLU A 626 2.41 5.01 -6.96
CA GLU A 626 1.10 5.41 -6.42
C GLU A 626 0.33 4.23 -5.80
N ALA A 627 0.42 3.03 -6.39
CA ALA A 627 -0.20 1.82 -5.84
C ALA A 627 0.47 1.34 -4.53
N TYR A 628 1.80 1.48 -4.41
CA TYR A 628 2.58 0.93 -3.30
C TYR A 628 3.19 1.98 -2.35
N GLU A 629 2.75 3.24 -2.44
CA GLU A 629 3.21 4.39 -1.63
C GLU A 629 3.18 4.12 -0.11
N ASN A 630 2.20 3.33 0.34
CA ASN A 630 1.98 2.96 1.74
C ASN A 630 3.04 2.01 2.32
N LEU A 631 3.92 1.45 1.49
CA LEU A 631 5.07 0.62 1.91
C LEU A 631 6.34 1.44 2.14
N LEU A 632 6.38 2.70 1.70
CA LEU A 632 7.54 3.59 1.86
C LEU A 632 7.48 4.39 3.18
N PRO A 633 8.63 4.71 3.79
CA PRO A 633 8.77 5.86 4.69
C PRO A 633 8.33 7.15 3.98
N VAL A 634 7.74 8.10 4.71
CA VAL A 634 7.13 9.29 4.09
C VAL A 634 8.18 10.15 3.38
N ARG A 635 9.40 10.20 3.93
CA ARG A 635 10.57 10.82 3.30
C ARG A 635 10.93 10.20 1.96
N ALA A 636 10.99 8.87 1.89
CA ALA A 636 11.40 8.14 0.70
C ALA A 636 10.40 8.34 -0.45
N ALA A 637 9.10 8.34 -0.13
CA ALA A 637 8.04 8.66 -1.08
C ALA A 637 8.17 10.09 -1.61
N TRP A 638 8.34 11.10 -0.74
CA TRP A 638 8.49 12.49 -1.17
C TRP A 638 9.75 12.74 -2.00
N LEU A 639 10.89 12.13 -1.62
CA LEU A 639 12.12 12.22 -2.42
C LEU A 639 11.94 11.61 -3.81
N ALA A 640 11.28 10.44 -3.92
CA ALA A 640 10.98 9.84 -5.22
C ALA A 640 10.07 10.74 -6.08
N TRP A 641 8.93 11.20 -5.55
CA TRP A 641 7.99 12.05 -6.29
C TRP A 641 8.58 13.41 -6.68
N SER A 642 9.30 14.08 -5.80
CA SER A 642 9.97 15.36 -6.10
C SER A 642 11.05 15.25 -7.19
N HIS A 643 11.59 14.05 -7.43
CA HIS A 643 12.56 13.80 -8.50
C HIS A 643 11.88 13.36 -9.80
N LEU A 644 10.81 12.58 -9.71
CA LEU A 644 10.00 12.12 -10.86
C LEU A 644 9.16 13.23 -11.48
N SER A 645 8.48 14.04 -10.65
CA SER A 645 7.55 15.09 -11.07
C SER A 645 8.23 16.40 -11.49
N ARG A 646 9.52 16.37 -11.87
CA ARG A 646 10.23 17.55 -12.36
C ARG A 646 9.66 18.00 -13.71
N GLY A 647 8.86 19.06 -13.68
CA GLY A 647 8.09 19.56 -14.84
C GLY A 647 6.62 19.15 -14.84
N ASP A 648 6.17 18.29 -13.91
CA ASP A 648 4.74 17.97 -13.71
C ASP A 648 4.28 18.45 -12.32
N VAL A 649 3.86 19.71 -12.28
CA VAL A 649 3.30 20.37 -11.09
C VAL A 649 2.07 19.62 -10.55
N LEU A 650 1.27 19.01 -11.42
CA LEU A 650 0.02 18.35 -11.03
C LEU A 650 0.28 16.98 -10.37
N ALA A 651 1.24 16.20 -10.88
CA ALA A 651 1.71 15.00 -10.20
C ALA A 651 2.32 15.32 -8.83
N LEU A 652 3.14 16.38 -8.74
CA LEU A 652 3.75 16.80 -7.48
C LEU A 652 2.70 17.24 -6.45
N ALA A 653 1.69 18.02 -6.86
CA ALA A 653 0.58 18.44 -6.01
C ALA A 653 -0.25 17.24 -5.50
N ARG A 654 -0.53 16.27 -6.37
CA ARG A 654 -1.24 15.03 -5.99
C ARG A 654 -0.43 14.20 -5.00
N ALA A 655 0.87 14.02 -5.23
CA ALA A 655 1.74 13.28 -4.31
C ALA A 655 1.86 13.97 -2.94
N ARG A 656 1.98 15.31 -2.93
CA ARG A 656 1.93 16.12 -1.71
C ARG A 656 0.64 15.87 -0.92
N ASP A 657 -0.51 15.97 -1.58
CA ASP A 657 -1.81 15.85 -0.91
C ASP A 657 -2.10 14.42 -0.42
N ARG A 658 -1.64 13.38 -1.12
CA ARG A 658 -1.70 11.99 -0.62
C ARG A 658 -0.82 11.80 0.62
N LEU A 659 0.43 12.27 0.59
CA LEU A 659 1.38 12.09 1.70
C LEU A 659 1.00 12.94 2.94
N LEU A 660 0.49 14.16 2.75
CA LEU A 660 -0.10 14.95 3.84
C LEU A 660 -1.35 14.26 4.41
N GLY A 661 -2.22 13.71 3.55
CA GLY A 661 -3.36 12.88 3.98
C GLY A 661 -2.95 11.65 4.80
N ARG A 662 -1.89 10.93 4.38
CA ARG A 662 -1.32 9.82 5.16
C ARG A 662 -0.77 10.31 6.51
N LEU A 663 -0.04 11.42 6.54
CA LEU A 663 0.41 12.05 7.79
C LEU A 663 -0.75 12.58 8.67
N PHE A 664 -1.95 12.77 8.14
CA PHE A 664 -3.14 13.14 8.91
C PHE A 664 -3.79 11.93 9.60
N TYR A 665 -3.97 10.82 8.87
CA TYR A 665 -4.60 9.60 9.41
C TYR A 665 -3.65 8.70 10.19
N GLU A 666 -2.39 8.57 9.76
CA GLU A 666 -1.40 7.65 10.36
C GLU A 666 -0.32 8.37 11.18
N GLY A 667 0.07 9.58 10.80
CA GLY A 667 1.31 10.23 11.26
C GLY A 667 2.57 9.61 10.64
N LEU A 668 3.74 9.86 11.24
CA LEU A 668 4.96 9.09 10.94
C LEU A 668 4.92 7.72 11.61
N ARG A 669 5.45 6.69 10.94
CA ARG A 669 5.51 5.33 11.48
C ARG A 669 6.86 5.12 12.17
N PRO A 670 6.93 4.92 13.50
CA PRO A 670 8.21 4.94 14.23
C PRO A 670 9.23 3.89 13.78
N GLU A 671 8.79 2.81 13.14
CA GLU A 671 9.64 1.72 12.63
C GLU A 671 10.11 1.93 11.19
N GLN A 672 9.57 2.93 10.48
CA GLN A 672 9.94 3.26 9.10
C GLN A 672 10.64 4.62 8.99
N ASP A 673 10.29 5.58 9.86
CA ASP A 673 10.75 6.97 9.78
C ASP A 673 11.79 7.35 10.85
N LEU A 674 11.97 6.58 11.95
CA LEU A 674 12.99 6.82 12.99
C LEU A 674 13.95 5.61 13.20
N PRO A 675 15.25 5.86 13.44
CA PRO A 675 16.19 4.82 13.87
C PRO A 675 15.84 4.25 15.25
N ALA A 676 16.27 3.02 15.52
CA ALA A 676 16.10 2.34 16.81
C ALA A 676 16.52 3.22 17.99
N PHE A 677 17.71 3.84 17.98
CA PHE A 677 18.21 4.60 19.12
C PHE A 677 17.34 5.82 19.49
N LEU A 678 16.68 6.46 18.52
CA LEU A 678 15.72 7.54 18.78
C LEU A 678 14.34 7.00 19.19
N ARG A 679 13.84 5.95 18.52
CA ARG A 679 12.63 5.22 18.89
C ARG A 679 12.69 4.68 20.33
N PHE A 680 13.90 4.46 20.84
CA PHE A 680 14.18 3.81 22.13
C PHE A 680 14.90 4.69 23.15
N ALA A 681 15.09 5.99 22.87
CA ALA A 681 15.77 6.95 23.75
C ALA A 681 15.12 7.05 25.14
N GLY A 682 15.95 7.13 26.18
CA GLY A 682 15.48 7.30 27.58
C GLY A 682 14.93 6.02 28.24
N ARG A 683 15.35 4.83 27.78
CA ARG A 683 14.97 3.51 28.35
C ARG A 683 16.16 2.53 28.25
N THR A 684 16.15 1.45 29.03
CA THR A 684 17.13 0.35 28.97
C THR A 684 16.65 -0.81 28.08
N THR A 685 17.55 -1.45 27.32
CA THR A 685 17.20 -2.16 26.07
C THR A 685 16.52 -3.53 26.22
N GLY A 686 16.44 -4.10 27.43
CA GLY A 686 16.21 -5.55 27.60
C GLY A 686 14.80 -6.10 27.92
N GLN A 687 13.73 -5.29 28.09
CA GLN A 687 12.47 -5.81 28.68
C GLN A 687 11.14 -5.34 28.02
N ARG A 688 11.17 -4.66 26.88
CA ARG A 688 10.21 -3.57 26.61
C ARG A 688 8.81 -3.95 26.08
N SER A 689 8.61 -5.08 25.41
CA SER A 689 7.31 -5.49 24.85
C SER A 689 6.54 -6.42 25.79
N HIS A 690 7.04 -7.65 26.00
CA HIS A 690 6.41 -8.65 26.87
C HIS A 690 6.11 -8.16 28.29
N GLY A 691 6.98 -7.31 28.87
CA GLY A 691 6.72 -6.74 30.20
C GLY A 691 5.43 -5.90 30.25
N LEU A 692 5.13 -5.17 29.18
CA LEU A 692 3.91 -4.38 29.06
C LEU A 692 2.69 -5.25 28.75
N GLY A 693 2.83 -6.25 27.87
CA GLY A 693 1.77 -7.23 27.57
C GLY A 693 1.32 -8.02 28.80
N GLN A 694 2.27 -8.50 29.61
CA GLN A 694 2.01 -9.17 30.88
C GLN A 694 1.45 -8.23 31.96
N TRP A 695 1.78 -6.94 31.93
CA TRP A 695 1.16 -5.94 32.82
C TRP A 695 -0.29 -5.65 32.41
N LEU A 696 -0.57 -5.43 31.12
CA LEU A 696 -1.92 -5.18 30.60
C LEU A 696 -2.85 -6.39 30.83
N SER A 697 -2.33 -7.61 30.67
CA SER A 697 -3.04 -8.85 31.01
C SER A 697 -3.44 -8.92 32.50
N ARG A 698 -2.57 -8.48 33.42
CA ARG A 698 -2.89 -8.36 34.85
C ARG A 698 -3.88 -7.24 35.15
N MET A 699 -3.82 -6.13 34.41
CA MET A 699 -4.78 -5.02 34.51
C MET A 699 -6.20 -5.43 34.10
N THR A 700 -6.34 -6.37 33.17
CA THR A 700 -7.66 -6.93 32.78
C THR A 700 -8.39 -7.53 33.98
N GLN A 701 -7.70 -8.33 34.80
CA GLN A 701 -8.28 -8.91 36.02
C GLN A 701 -8.65 -7.83 37.05
N LYS A 702 -7.78 -6.84 37.27
CA LYS A 702 -8.07 -5.69 38.16
C LYS A 702 -9.29 -4.90 37.70
N ALA A 703 -9.48 -4.70 36.39
CA ALA A 703 -10.66 -4.03 35.84
C ALA A 703 -11.95 -4.84 36.06
N ARG A 704 -11.92 -6.17 35.87
CA ARG A 704 -13.08 -7.06 36.14
C ARG A 704 -13.48 -7.05 37.62
N GLU A 705 -12.50 -7.05 38.52
CA GLU A 705 -12.70 -6.91 39.98
C GLU A 705 -13.26 -5.53 40.33
N TRP A 706 -12.70 -4.46 39.76
CA TRP A 706 -13.14 -3.07 39.95
C TRP A 706 -14.60 -2.85 39.51
N ILE A 707 -14.99 -3.32 38.31
CA ILE A 707 -16.39 -3.33 37.87
C ILE A 707 -17.28 -4.06 38.89
N GLY A 708 -16.78 -5.17 39.45
CA GLY A 708 -17.49 -5.94 40.48
C GLY A 708 -17.73 -5.18 41.79
N LYS A 709 -16.86 -4.23 42.16
CA LYS A 709 -16.97 -3.44 43.40
C LYS A 709 -17.97 -2.29 43.29
N GLN A 710 -18.19 -1.70 42.10
CA GLN A 710 -19.01 -0.49 41.96
C GLN A 710 -20.50 -0.72 42.30
N GLY A 711 -21.00 -1.95 42.12
CA GLY A 711 -22.37 -2.38 42.44
C GLY A 711 -23.45 -1.91 41.45
N PRO A 712 -24.46 -2.75 41.14
CA PRO A 712 -25.62 -2.32 40.36
C PRO A 712 -26.63 -1.61 41.27
N GLU A 713 -26.70 -0.28 41.19
CA GLU A 713 -27.54 0.50 42.12
C GLU A 713 -29.03 0.41 41.78
N TRP A 714 -29.42 0.42 40.50
CA TRP A 714 -30.80 0.25 40.01
C TRP A 714 -30.91 -0.77 38.85
N THR A 715 -30.55 -2.04 39.06
CA THR A 715 -30.96 -3.11 38.12
C THR A 715 -32.34 -3.66 38.52
N THR A 716 -33.34 -3.46 37.68
CA THR A 716 -34.54 -4.32 37.67
C THR A 716 -34.09 -5.77 37.43
N GLN A 717 -34.69 -6.74 38.13
CA GLN A 717 -34.21 -8.13 38.28
C GLN A 717 -34.10 -8.97 36.98
N ALA A 718 -34.37 -8.40 35.80
CA ALA A 718 -34.39 -9.09 34.51
C ALA A 718 -33.04 -9.09 33.75
N CYS A 719 -32.18 -8.08 33.95
CA CYS A 719 -30.95 -7.90 33.14
C CYS A 719 -29.71 -7.66 34.02
N THR A 720 -28.58 -8.25 33.64
CA THR A 720 -27.28 -8.05 34.32
C THR A 720 -26.26 -7.46 33.33
N PRO A 721 -25.73 -6.24 33.55
CA PRO A 721 -24.93 -5.55 32.54
C PRO A 721 -23.62 -6.28 32.21
N ARG A 722 -23.35 -6.43 30.92
CA ARG A 722 -22.19 -7.12 30.33
C ARG A 722 -20.94 -6.23 30.23
N THR A 723 -20.80 -5.24 31.11
CA THR A 723 -19.67 -4.30 31.13
C THR A 723 -18.32 -5.03 31.26
N ARG A 724 -18.28 -6.17 31.97
CA ARG A 724 -17.05 -6.98 32.12
C ARG A 724 -16.63 -7.63 30.80
N GLU A 725 -17.59 -8.07 29.99
CA GLU A 725 -17.34 -8.78 28.73
C GLU A 725 -16.93 -7.80 27.64
N TYR A 726 -17.50 -6.58 27.63
CA TYR A 726 -16.96 -5.47 26.83
C TYR A 726 -15.57 -5.00 27.30
N SER A 727 -15.29 -5.04 28.61
CA SER A 727 -13.94 -4.80 29.13
C SER A 727 -12.94 -5.81 28.57
N ASP A 728 -13.27 -7.10 28.53
CA ASP A 728 -12.41 -8.14 27.94
C ASP A 728 -12.14 -7.88 26.45
N LEU A 729 -13.12 -7.40 25.68
CA LEU A 729 -12.94 -7.01 24.26
C LEU A 729 -12.01 -5.79 24.09
N LEU A 730 -12.12 -4.77 24.96
CA LEU A 730 -11.22 -3.61 24.94
C LEU A 730 -9.78 -4.03 25.27
N PHE A 731 -9.56 -4.87 26.29
CA PHE A 731 -8.23 -5.39 26.61
C PHE A 731 -7.70 -6.35 25.52
N ALA A 732 -8.56 -7.13 24.85
CA ALA A 732 -8.17 -7.97 23.71
C ALA A 732 -7.62 -7.13 22.55
N TYR A 733 -8.30 -6.03 22.19
CA TYR A 733 -7.80 -5.07 21.18
C TYR A 733 -6.45 -4.47 21.59
N GLY A 734 -6.28 -4.12 22.87
CA GLY A 734 -5.01 -3.60 23.37
C GLY A 734 -3.87 -4.61 23.31
N LEU A 735 -4.13 -5.88 23.64
CA LEU A 735 -3.16 -6.96 23.53
C LEU A 735 -2.83 -7.31 22.07
N ALA A 736 -3.81 -7.25 21.16
CA ALA A 736 -3.58 -7.40 19.72
C ALA A 736 -2.60 -6.36 19.18
N ARG A 737 -2.81 -5.08 19.51
CA ARG A 737 -1.90 -3.98 19.15
C ARG A 737 -0.50 -4.08 19.78
N LEU A 738 -0.34 -4.81 20.89
CA LEU A 738 0.96 -5.10 21.52
C LEU A 738 1.60 -6.40 21.00
N GLY A 739 0.96 -7.12 20.07
CA GLY A 739 1.46 -8.38 19.51
C GLY A 739 1.18 -9.64 20.37
N GLU A 740 0.50 -9.50 21.51
CA GLU A 740 0.22 -10.57 22.48
C GLU A 740 -0.97 -11.43 22.02
N ARG A 741 -0.79 -12.12 20.88
CA ARG A 741 -1.82 -12.83 20.12
C ARG A 741 -2.63 -13.82 20.96
N ASP A 742 -1.97 -14.68 21.74
CA ASP A 742 -2.66 -15.73 22.51
C ASP A 742 -3.50 -15.15 23.65
N ALA A 743 -3.01 -14.12 24.34
CA ALA A 743 -3.75 -13.44 25.40
C ALA A 743 -4.96 -12.67 24.84
N CYS A 744 -4.80 -12.01 23.68
CA CYS A 744 -5.89 -11.41 22.93
C CYS A 744 -6.98 -12.44 22.57
N LEU A 745 -6.60 -13.58 21.96
CA LEU A 745 -7.55 -14.62 21.54
C LEU A 745 -8.31 -15.21 22.75
N GLN A 746 -7.64 -15.43 23.88
CA GLN A 746 -8.28 -15.93 25.10
C GLN A 746 -9.35 -14.97 25.65
N LEU A 747 -9.09 -13.66 25.65
CA LEU A 747 -10.08 -12.66 26.09
C LEU A 747 -11.24 -12.52 25.09
N ARG A 748 -10.95 -12.46 23.79
CA ARG A 748 -11.95 -12.44 22.72
C ARG A 748 -12.89 -13.65 22.86
N ASP A 749 -12.35 -14.85 22.96
CA ASP A 749 -13.13 -16.09 22.99
C ASP A 749 -13.91 -16.26 24.30
N ARG A 750 -13.44 -15.66 25.41
CA ARG A 750 -14.21 -15.56 26.66
C ARG A 750 -15.42 -14.64 26.50
N ALA A 751 -15.22 -13.44 25.94
CA ALA A 751 -16.31 -12.48 25.72
C ALA A 751 -17.34 -13.02 24.72
N SER A 752 -16.89 -13.66 23.63
CA SER A 752 -17.75 -14.23 22.59
C SER A 752 -18.73 -15.28 23.12
N ARG A 753 -18.34 -16.10 24.09
CA ARG A 753 -19.22 -17.13 24.70
C ARG A 753 -20.36 -16.56 25.53
N VAL A 754 -20.26 -15.30 25.96
CA VAL A 754 -21.33 -14.63 26.71
C VAL A 754 -22.14 -13.76 25.74
N LEU A 755 -21.48 -12.82 25.04
CA LEU A 755 -22.14 -11.85 24.17
C LEU A 755 -22.74 -12.47 22.89
N GLY A 756 -22.32 -13.66 22.49
CA GLY A 756 -22.79 -14.35 21.28
C GLY A 756 -24.11 -15.12 21.46
N GLU A 757 -24.54 -15.38 22.70
CA GLU A 757 -25.80 -16.10 23.03
C GLU A 757 -26.89 -15.15 23.59
N GLU A 758 -26.61 -13.84 23.63
CA GLU A 758 -27.50 -12.78 24.13
C GLU A 758 -28.33 -12.16 22.99
N ASP A 759 -28.80 -10.92 23.16
CA ASP A 759 -29.59 -10.22 22.15
C ASP A 759 -28.78 -9.69 20.94
N VAL A 760 -29.51 -9.20 19.94
CA VAL A 760 -28.98 -8.75 18.65
C VAL A 760 -28.02 -7.55 18.78
N ALA A 761 -28.17 -6.67 19.77
CA ALA A 761 -27.22 -5.58 20.00
C ALA A 761 -25.91 -6.10 20.60
N HIS A 762 -25.98 -7.02 21.57
CA HIS A 762 -24.79 -7.68 22.10
C HIS A 762 -24.04 -8.48 21.02
N PHE A 763 -24.74 -9.24 20.18
CA PHE A 763 -24.15 -9.95 19.04
C PHE A 763 -23.54 -8.98 18.01
N MET A 764 -24.25 -7.93 17.60
CA MET A 764 -23.76 -6.97 16.61
C MET A 764 -22.50 -6.24 17.11
N LEU A 765 -22.49 -5.78 18.37
CA LEU A 765 -21.33 -5.14 18.97
C LEU A 765 -20.13 -6.09 19.09
N LEU A 766 -20.37 -7.36 19.42
CA LEU A 766 -19.33 -8.39 19.41
C LEU A 766 -18.66 -8.51 18.04
N GLN A 767 -19.42 -8.57 16.94
CA GLN A 767 -18.84 -8.65 15.58
C GLN A 767 -17.99 -7.43 15.23
N GLY A 768 -18.42 -6.22 15.58
CA GLY A 768 -17.65 -4.99 15.35
C GLY A 768 -16.33 -4.97 16.12
N PHE A 769 -16.33 -5.39 17.39
CA PHE A 769 -15.09 -5.53 18.16
C PHE A 769 -14.19 -6.63 17.61
N ILE A 770 -14.73 -7.79 17.18
CA ILE A 770 -13.94 -8.84 16.52
C ILE A 770 -13.28 -8.32 15.23
N TYR A 771 -13.99 -7.52 14.43
CA TYR A 771 -13.43 -6.87 13.23
C TYR A 771 -12.26 -5.94 13.56
N ARG A 772 -12.41 -5.04 14.54
CA ARG A 772 -11.34 -4.11 14.97
C ARG A 772 -10.15 -4.84 15.63
N ILE A 773 -10.41 -5.91 16.39
CA ILE A 773 -9.37 -6.81 16.93
C ILE A 773 -8.62 -7.51 15.80
N GLN A 774 -9.32 -7.99 14.76
CA GLN A 774 -8.66 -8.64 13.63
C GLN A 774 -7.85 -7.65 12.78
N GLN A 775 -8.33 -6.42 12.57
CA GLN A 775 -7.52 -5.34 11.97
C GLN A 775 -6.19 -5.16 12.74
N ALA A 776 -6.24 -5.11 14.08
CA ALA A 776 -5.04 -4.98 14.91
C ALA A 776 -4.11 -6.22 14.83
N LEU A 777 -4.66 -7.44 14.86
CA LEU A 777 -3.88 -8.69 14.71
C LEU A 777 -3.26 -8.85 13.32
N ASP A 778 -3.87 -8.26 12.28
CA ASP A 778 -3.35 -8.22 10.91
C ASP A 778 -2.29 -7.12 10.71
N GLY A 779 -1.96 -6.34 11.75
CA GLY A 779 -1.05 -5.18 11.66
C GLY A 779 -1.63 -3.98 10.90
N LYS A 780 -2.93 -3.98 10.60
CA LYS A 780 -3.62 -2.92 9.86
C LYS A 780 -3.91 -1.74 10.77
N THR A 781 -3.92 -0.53 10.21
CA THR A 781 -4.45 0.65 10.89
C THR A 781 -5.94 0.46 11.18
N SER A 782 -6.38 0.82 12.39
CA SER A 782 -7.75 0.55 12.87
C SER A 782 -8.83 1.46 12.29
N GLY A 783 -8.48 2.34 11.36
CA GLY A 783 -9.38 3.31 10.73
C GLY A 783 -10.32 2.71 9.69
N GLY A 784 -11.07 3.59 9.03
CA GLY A 784 -12.06 3.25 8.01
C GLY A 784 -13.38 2.71 8.57
N PRO A 785 -14.41 2.59 7.73
CA PRO A 785 -15.75 2.22 8.15
C PRO A 785 -15.85 0.77 8.65
N LEU A 786 -16.87 0.49 9.46
CA LEU A 786 -17.31 -0.86 9.77
C LEU A 786 -17.81 -1.58 8.49
N PRO A 787 -17.81 -2.93 8.45
CA PRO A 787 -18.27 -3.69 7.27
C PRO A 787 -19.67 -3.28 6.79
N SER A 788 -19.87 -3.16 5.47
CA SER A 788 -21.15 -2.72 4.88
C SER A 788 -22.36 -3.50 5.40
N GLN A 789 -22.28 -4.84 5.38
CA GLN A 789 -23.29 -5.76 5.94
C GLN A 789 -23.72 -5.37 7.37
N MET A 790 -22.79 -4.92 8.21
CA MET A 790 -23.07 -4.51 9.59
C MET A 790 -23.79 -3.16 9.66
N LEU A 791 -23.52 -2.26 8.72
CA LEU A 791 -24.24 -0.98 8.57
C LEU A 791 -25.66 -1.21 8.01
N ASP A 792 -25.81 -2.14 7.07
CA ASP A 792 -27.08 -2.57 6.49
C ASP A 792 -27.97 -3.26 7.55
N ASP A 793 -27.41 -4.14 8.36
CA ASP A 793 -28.12 -4.80 9.46
C ASP A 793 -28.49 -3.81 10.59
N LEU A 794 -27.64 -2.82 10.86
CA LEU A 794 -27.98 -1.72 11.77
C LEU A 794 -29.12 -0.83 11.21
N GLU A 795 -29.23 -0.68 9.88
CA GLU A 795 -30.36 0.01 9.26
C GLU A 795 -31.67 -0.78 9.35
N LYS A 796 -31.63 -2.11 9.19
CA LYS A 796 -32.77 -2.99 9.46
C LYS A 796 -33.26 -2.82 10.90
N LEU A 797 -32.36 -2.83 11.90
CA LEU A 797 -32.71 -2.57 13.30
C LEU A 797 -33.38 -1.21 13.52
N ARG A 798 -32.99 -0.14 12.80
CA ARG A 798 -33.71 1.16 12.85
C ARG A 798 -35.12 1.06 12.27
N ALA A 799 -35.29 0.36 11.15
CA ALA A 799 -36.58 0.18 10.49
C ALA A 799 -37.54 -0.66 11.36
N ASP A 800 -37.06 -1.78 11.90
CA ASP A 800 -37.79 -2.64 12.82
C ASP A 800 -38.19 -1.88 14.09
N ARG A 801 -37.27 -1.12 14.69
CA ARG A 801 -37.58 -0.29 15.87
C ARG A 801 -38.65 0.75 15.56
N LYS A 802 -38.63 1.37 14.38
CA LYS A 802 -39.65 2.34 13.94
C LYS A 802 -41.04 1.68 13.86
N ALA A 803 -41.16 0.52 13.21
CA ALA A 803 -42.43 -0.22 13.11
C ALA A 803 -42.91 -0.76 14.47
N GLN A 804 -41.99 -1.22 15.32
CA GLN A 804 -42.31 -1.69 16.67
C GLN A 804 -42.76 -0.54 17.58
N LYS A 805 -42.24 0.67 17.44
CA LYS A 805 -42.57 1.82 18.32
C LYS A 805 -44.05 2.22 18.25
N GLU A 806 -44.72 1.94 17.14
CA GLU A 806 -46.16 2.15 16.95
C GLU A 806 -47.02 1.11 17.69
N HIS A 807 -46.48 -0.10 17.91
CA HIS A 807 -47.21 -1.26 18.45
C HIS A 807 -46.82 -1.61 19.91
N ASN A 808 -45.56 -1.35 20.29
CA ASN A 808 -45.02 -1.51 21.63
C ASN A 808 -43.97 -0.42 21.92
N PRO A 809 -44.37 0.70 22.56
CA PRO A 809 -43.44 1.78 22.93
C PRO A 809 -42.29 1.32 23.86
N GLN A 810 -42.55 0.33 24.72
CA GLN A 810 -41.59 -0.19 25.72
C GLN A 810 -40.61 -1.24 25.17
N ALA A 811 -40.71 -1.62 23.89
CA ALA A 811 -39.74 -2.51 23.27
C ALA A 811 -38.31 -1.93 23.33
N PRO A 812 -37.28 -2.75 23.60
CA PRO A 812 -35.89 -2.30 23.72
C PRO A 812 -35.34 -1.72 22.42
N ASP A 813 -34.54 -0.66 22.54
CA ASP A 813 -34.02 0.08 21.40
C ASP A 813 -32.61 -0.39 21.02
N TYR A 814 -32.52 -1.59 20.43
CA TYR A 814 -31.25 -2.22 20.06
C TYR A 814 -30.39 -1.34 19.13
N ALA A 815 -31.02 -0.62 18.20
CA ALA A 815 -30.32 0.31 17.31
C ALA A 815 -29.65 1.46 18.08
N TYR A 816 -30.36 2.08 19.04
CA TYR A 816 -29.79 3.10 19.91
C TYR A 816 -28.63 2.58 20.77
N MET A 817 -28.68 1.34 21.27
CA MET A 817 -27.55 0.75 22.00
C MET A 817 -26.29 0.65 21.11
N VAL A 818 -26.44 0.16 19.88
CA VAL A 818 -25.32 0.05 18.93
C VAL A 818 -24.78 1.43 18.53
N GLU A 819 -25.65 2.38 18.16
CA GLU A 819 -25.21 3.74 17.79
C GLU A 819 -24.57 4.48 18.99
N ARG A 820 -24.98 4.18 20.23
CA ARG A 820 -24.34 4.75 21.42
C ARG A 820 -22.92 4.22 21.65
N VAL A 821 -22.60 2.96 21.34
CA VAL A 821 -21.19 2.52 21.36
C VAL A 821 -20.38 3.22 20.25
N ARG A 822 -20.97 3.45 19.07
CA ARG A 822 -20.32 4.16 17.95
C ARG A 822 -19.98 5.64 18.24
N GLU A 823 -20.72 6.30 19.13
CA GLU A 823 -20.34 7.62 19.67
C GLU A 823 -19.17 7.48 20.67
N LEU A 824 -19.33 6.56 21.62
CA LEU A 824 -18.51 6.46 22.82
C LEU A 824 -17.11 5.93 22.54
N SER A 825 -17.00 4.85 21.76
CA SER A 825 -15.81 4.01 21.66
C SER A 825 -14.90 4.42 20.51
N ARG A 826 -13.70 4.89 20.85
CA ARG A 826 -12.61 5.18 19.91
C ARG A 826 -11.92 3.91 19.39
N VAL A 827 -12.12 2.75 20.03
CA VAL A 827 -11.72 1.43 19.47
C VAL A 827 -12.69 1.01 18.37
N PHE A 828 -13.99 1.26 18.55
CA PHE A 828 -15.04 0.85 17.63
C PHE A 828 -15.16 1.79 16.40
N GLU A 829 -15.12 3.11 16.65
CA GLU A 829 -15.09 4.15 15.62
C GLU A 829 -13.98 5.17 15.96
N PRO A 830 -12.71 4.93 15.56
CA PRO A 830 -11.62 5.85 15.86
C PRO A 830 -11.83 7.21 15.19
N ASP A 831 -12.09 7.20 13.88
CA ASP A 831 -12.05 8.38 13.01
C ASP A 831 -13.28 9.29 13.13
N GLN A 832 -14.42 8.75 13.58
CA GLN A 832 -15.72 9.44 13.55
C GLN A 832 -16.35 9.63 14.94
N LYS A 833 -16.98 10.78 15.18
CA LYS A 833 -17.91 10.99 16.30
C LYS A 833 -19.33 10.83 15.78
N VAL A 834 -19.85 9.60 15.79
CA VAL A 834 -21.23 9.29 15.37
C VAL A 834 -22.21 9.84 16.41
N ASP A 835 -23.20 10.63 15.99
CA ASP A 835 -24.33 11.04 16.84
C ASP A 835 -25.35 9.88 16.95
N PRO A 836 -25.66 9.32 18.14
CA PRO A 836 -26.66 8.26 18.29
C PRO A 836 -28.09 8.74 18.05
N TYR A 837 -28.32 10.04 18.09
CA TYR A 837 -29.61 10.63 17.78
C TYR A 837 -29.74 11.00 16.31
N ARG A 838 -28.73 10.75 15.46
CA ARG A 838 -28.72 11.14 14.04
C ARG A 838 -29.98 10.77 13.26
N HIS A 839 -30.64 9.66 13.62
CA HIS A 839 -31.88 9.20 13.00
C HIS A 839 -33.14 9.95 13.50
N LEU A 840 -33.09 10.60 14.67
CA LEU A 840 -34.06 11.59 15.14
C LEU A 840 -33.70 13.00 14.63
N THR A 841 -32.42 13.37 14.60
CA THR A 841 -31.93 14.66 14.05
C THR A 841 -32.19 14.76 12.54
N ALA A 842 -32.17 13.64 11.82
CA ALA A 842 -32.63 13.53 10.43
C ALA A 842 -34.10 13.92 10.21
N ILE A 843 -34.93 13.88 11.26
CA ILE A 843 -36.34 14.34 11.24
C ILE A 843 -36.42 15.86 11.50
N ALA A 844 -35.34 16.48 12.00
CA ALA A 844 -35.30 17.90 12.38
C ALA A 844 -34.81 18.85 11.28
N SER A 845 -33.89 18.44 10.38
CA SER A 845 -33.42 19.29 9.27
C SER A 845 -32.80 18.51 8.10
N PRO A 846 -33.11 18.87 6.83
CA PRO A 846 -32.41 18.34 5.65
C PRO A 846 -30.90 18.63 5.64
N LEU A 847 -30.46 19.70 6.32
CA LEU A 847 -29.04 20.01 6.47
C LEU A 847 -28.31 18.91 7.25
N ASP A 848 -28.93 18.36 8.28
CA ASP A 848 -28.29 17.42 9.20
C ASP A 848 -28.03 16.07 8.52
N VAL A 849 -28.97 15.62 7.69
CA VAL A 849 -28.81 14.45 6.81
C VAL A 849 -27.68 14.66 5.80
N THR A 850 -27.57 15.85 5.23
CA THR A 850 -26.54 16.15 4.23
C THR A 850 -25.15 16.26 4.85
N LEU A 851 -25.03 16.86 6.04
CA LEU A 851 -23.78 16.93 6.80
C LEU A 851 -23.33 15.56 7.30
N ALA A 852 -24.26 14.72 7.77
CA ALA A 852 -23.95 13.37 8.25
C ALA A 852 -23.46 12.42 7.14
N THR A 853 -23.79 12.68 5.88
CA THR A 853 -23.42 11.86 4.70
C THR A 853 -22.23 12.42 3.91
N LEU A 854 -21.70 13.60 4.28
CA LEU A 854 -20.53 14.19 3.64
C LEU A 854 -19.23 13.34 3.75
N PRO A 855 -18.92 12.70 4.89
CA PRO A 855 -17.72 11.85 5.00
C PRO A 855 -17.72 10.65 4.06
N ASP A 856 -18.90 10.10 3.80
CA ASP A 856 -19.11 8.84 3.07
C ASP A 856 -19.01 9.00 1.54
N VAL A 857 -19.06 10.24 1.03
CA VAL A 857 -18.85 10.56 -0.40
C VAL A 857 -17.40 10.21 -0.76
N PRO A 858 -17.13 9.29 -1.72
CA PRO A 858 -15.77 8.84 -2.03
C PRO A 858 -15.02 9.78 -3.01
N ASP A 859 -15.74 10.47 -3.89
CA ASP A 859 -15.15 11.45 -4.80
C ASP A 859 -14.82 12.77 -4.08
N LYS A 860 -13.68 13.37 -4.42
CA LYS A 860 -13.27 14.69 -3.94
C LYS A 860 -14.08 15.81 -4.60
N ALA A 861 -14.41 15.70 -5.89
CA ALA A 861 -15.09 16.77 -6.62
C ALA A 861 -16.57 16.91 -6.19
N GLU A 862 -17.29 15.79 -6.05
CA GLU A 862 -18.64 15.79 -5.47
C GLU A 862 -18.62 16.35 -4.04
N ALA A 863 -17.66 15.97 -3.20
CA ALA A 863 -17.56 16.47 -1.83
C ALA A 863 -17.37 18.01 -1.79
N VAL A 864 -16.50 18.57 -2.64
CA VAL A 864 -16.30 20.03 -2.76
C VAL A 864 -17.59 20.72 -3.21
N ASP A 865 -18.22 20.27 -4.30
CA ASP A 865 -19.43 20.88 -4.82
C ASP A 865 -20.62 20.76 -3.85
N ARG A 866 -20.74 19.64 -3.14
CA ARG A 866 -21.76 19.41 -2.11
C ARG A 866 -21.59 20.37 -0.93
N VAL A 867 -20.36 20.62 -0.45
CA VAL A 867 -20.09 21.64 0.58
C VAL A 867 -20.37 23.05 0.04
N GLN A 868 -19.95 23.38 -1.19
CA GLN A 868 -20.24 24.70 -1.79
C GLN A 868 -21.74 24.94 -1.99
N ARG A 869 -22.51 23.93 -2.41
CA ARG A 869 -23.97 23.99 -2.52
C ARG A 869 -24.61 24.24 -1.16
N LEU A 870 -24.15 23.59 -0.10
CA LEU A 870 -24.60 23.85 1.26
C LEU A 870 -24.31 25.31 1.69
N LEU A 871 -23.08 25.80 1.53
CA LEU A 871 -22.69 27.17 1.90
C LEU A 871 -23.50 28.25 1.16
N LYS A 872 -23.83 28.02 -0.12
CA LYS A 872 -24.70 28.89 -0.93
C LYS A 872 -26.18 28.82 -0.52
N GLY A 873 -26.62 27.68 0.03
CA GLY A 873 -28.00 27.44 0.46
C GLY A 873 -28.35 27.89 1.89
N VAL A 874 -27.38 28.31 2.71
CA VAL A 874 -27.63 28.73 4.10
C VAL A 874 -28.48 30.03 4.14
N PRO A 875 -29.58 30.08 4.91
CA PRO A 875 -30.40 31.29 5.04
C PRO A 875 -29.66 32.43 5.77
N LYS A 876 -30.15 33.67 5.65
CA LYS A 876 -29.62 34.83 6.37
C LYS A 876 -30.19 34.92 7.80
N GLY A 877 -29.46 35.56 8.71
CA GLY A 877 -29.81 35.70 10.13
C GLY A 877 -29.07 34.73 11.05
N ASP A 878 -29.33 34.77 12.37
CA ASP A 878 -28.48 34.07 13.35
C ASP A 878 -28.59 32.54 13.29
N ARG A 879 -29.77 31.98 12.96
CA ARG A 879 -29.89 30.53 12.65
C ARG A 879 -29.00 30.17 11.46
N GLY A 880 -28.96 31.04 10.45
CA GLY A 880 -28.04 30.94 9.33
C GLY A 880 -26.57 30.97 9.73
N LYS A 881 -26.16 31.83 10.67
CA LYS A 881 -24.78 31.81 11.21
C LYS A 881 -24.44 30.46 11.85
N LYS A 882 -25.36 29.89 12.66
CA LYS A 882 -25.18 28.56 13.25
C LYS A 882 -25.02 27.47 12.19
N ASP A 883 -25.89 27.47 11.19
CA ASP A 883 -25.86 26.49 10.10
C ASP A 883 -24.62 26.65 9.20
N ARG A 884 -24.17 27.89 8.92
CA ARG A 884 -22.91 28.14 8.19
C ARG A 884 -21.69 27.63 8.96
N ASN A 885 -21.60 27.89 10.27
CA ASN A 885 -20.54 27.35 11.14
C ASN A 885 -20.47 25.81 11.05
N ARG A 886 -21.63 25.13 11.10
CA ARG A 886 -21.71 23.66 10.98
C ARG A 886 -21.23 23.14 9.61
N VAL A 887 -21.57 23.84 8.52
CA VAL A 887 -21.09 23.49 7.17
C VAL A 887 -19.58 23.74 7.03
N VAL A 888 -19.06 24.89 7.48
CA VAL A 888 -17.62 25.20 7.43
C VAL A 888 -16.81 24.22 8.27
N ARG A 889 -17.30 23.83 9.46
CA ARG A 889 -16.62 22.82 10.29
C ARG A 889 -16.55 21.46 9.59
N ALA A 890 -17.64 21.01 8.94
CA ALA A 890 -17.63 19.79 8.13
C ALA A 890 -16.71 19.90 6.90
N GLY A 891 -16.59 21.09 6.30
CA GLY A 891 -15.60 21.39 5.27
C GLY A 891 -14.16 21.25 5.79
N LEU A 892 -13.84 21.82 6.96
CA LEU A 892 -12.54 21.70 7.61
C LEU A 892 -12.21 20.24 7.96
N ASP A 893 -13.19 19.45 8.41
CA ASP A 893 -13.02 18.01 8.66
C ASP A 893 -12.69 17.21 7.37
N LEU A 894 -13.17 17.66 6.20
CA LEU A 894 -12.84 17.07 4.90
C LEU A 894 -11.56 17.64 4.26
N ALA A 895 -11.09 18.81 4.68
CA ALA A 895 -10.04 19.55 3.99
C ALA A 895 -8.71 18.78 3.82
N PRO A 896 -8.18 18.07 4.85
CA PRO A 896 -6.96 17.24 4.70
C PRO A 896 -7.08 16.12 3.65
N ARG A 897 -8.30 15.65 3.38
CA ARG A 897 -8.58 14.63 2.35
C ARG A 897 -8.77 15.26 0.97
N ILE A 898 -9.35 16.46 0.88
CA ILE A 898 -9.62 17.14 -0.39
C ILE A 898 -8.33 17.73 -0.97
N GLY A 899 -7.71 18.70 -0.28
CA GLY A 899 -6.52 19.42 -0.74
C GLY A 899 -6.44 20.87 -0.22
N GLU A 900 -5.28 21.50 -0.39
CA GLU A 900 -4.94 22.79 0.24
C GLU A 900 -5.88 23.95 -0.15
N GLU A 901 -6.22 24.11 -1.44
CA GLU A 901 -7.00 25.27 -1.91
C GLU A 901 -8.38 25.34 -1.26
N PHE A 902 -9.05 24.18 -1.16
CA PHE A 902 -10.32 24.05 -0.44
C PHE A 902 -10.14 24.26 1.06
N GLY A 903 -9.03 23.77 1.64
CA GLY A 903 -8.68 24.03 3.04
C GLY A 903 -8.55 25.52 3.34
N ARG A 904 -7.81 26.28 2.52
CA ARG A 904 -7.68 27.74 2.62
C ARG A 904 -9.05 28.43 2.55
N ALA A 905 -9.86 28.11 1.54
CA ALA A 905 -11.20 28.69 1.41
C ALA A 905 -12.13 28.41 2.61
N MET A 906 -11.98 27.26 3.29
CA MET A 906 -12.71 26.95 4.51
C MET A 906 -12.13 27.68 5.74
N LEU A 907 -10.83 27.99 5.76
CA LEU A 907 -10.18 28.80 6.79
C LEU A 907 -10.56 30.29 6.68
N ASP A 908 -10.62 30.85 5.47
CA ASP A 908 -11.11 32.21 5.22
C ASP A 908 -12.54 32.40 5.78
N GLU A 909 -13.45 31.46 5.45
CA GLU A 909 -14.81 31.42 5.96
C GLU A 909 -14.86 31.23 7.49
N ALA A 910 -13.97 30.42 8.07
CA ALA A 910 -13.90 30.20 9.51
C ALA A 910 -13.40 31.44 10.28
N VAL A 911 -12.42 32.16 9.73
CA VAL A 911 -11.93 33.44 10.29
C VAL A 911 -13.04 34.49 10.24
N ALA A 912 -13.73 34.63 9.10
CA ALA A 912 -14.87 35.55 8.96
C ALA A 912 -16.04 35.20 9.91
N LEU A 913 -16.32 33.92 10.13
CA LEU A 913 -17.32 33.45 11.10
C LEU A 913 -16.92 33.75 12.55
N TYR A 914 -15.64 33.57 12.92
CA TYR A 914 -15.16 33.93 14.25
C TYR A 914 -15.30 35.43 14.49
N ASP A 915 -14.89 36.26 13.54
CA ASP A 915 -14.92 37.72 13.69
C ASP A 915 -16.35 38.26 13.78
N ALA A 916 -17.30 37.61 13.08
CA ALA A 916 -18.74 37.87 13.22
C ALA A 916 -19.36 37.37 14.55
N GLN A 917 -18.59 36.69 15.40
CA GLN A 917 -18.97 36.18 16.73
C GLN A 917 -18.06 36.72 17.86
N ALA A 918 -17.02 37.50 17.55
CA ALA A 918 -16.04 38.00 18.50
C ALA A 918 -16.69 38.93 19.54
N GLY A 919 -16.40 38.69 20.83
CA GLY A 919 -17.03 39.40 21.96
C GLY A 919 -18.34 38.79 22.46
N THR A 920 -18.80 37.66 21.92
CA THR A 920 -19.98 36.95 22.45
C THR A 920 -19.68 36.30 23.81
N SER A 921 -20.44 36.66 24.84
CA SER A 921 -20.30 36.11 26.21
C SER A 921 -21.22 34.91 26.53
N ASP A 922 -22.03 34.43 25.58
CA ASP A 922 -22.90 33.25 25.79
C ASP A 922 -22.07 31.95 25.86
N PRO A 923 -22.00 31.25 27.01
CA PRO A 923 -21.19 30.04 27.18
C PRO A 923 -21.59 28.92 26.21
N ASN A 924 -22.87 28.81 25.87
CA ASN A 924 -23.38 27.75 24.99
C ASN A 924 -22.96 28.01 23.55
N LEU A 925 -23.05 29.27 23.09
CA LEU A 925 -22.60 29.65 21.75
C LEU A 925 -21.07 29.47 21.60
N LEU A 926 -20.31 29.84 22.63
CA LEU A 926 -18.86 29.60 22.68
C LEU A 926 -18.54 28.10 22.56
N LEU A 927 -19.19 27.25 23.37
CA LEU A 927 -18.94 25.80 23.42
C LEU A 927 -19.37 25.05 22.15
N ASP A 928 -20.54 25.36 21.59
CA ASP A 928 -21.12 24.62 20.45
C ASP A 928 -20.51 25.02 19.09
N GLN A 929 -20.10 26.29 18.93
CA GLN A 929 -19.75 26.87 17.64
C GLN A 929 -18.32 27.44 17.58
N VAL A 930 -17.93 28.28 18.54
CA VAL A 930 -16.65 29.01 18.47
C VAL A 930 -15.48 28.07 18.75
N VAL A 931 -15.56 27.31 19.84
CA VAL A 931 -14.52 26.36 20.25
C VAL A 931 -14.27 25.27 19.19
N PRO A 932 -15.28 24.55 18.66
CA PRO A 932 -15.03 23.49 17.68
C PRO A 932 -14.61 24.01 16.31
N LEU A 933 -15.02 25.22 15.92
CA LEU A 933 -14.55 25.87 14.70
C LEU A 933 -13.07 26.26 14.84
N LEU A 934 -12.69 26.87 15.96
CA LEU A 934 -11.32 27.31 16.22
C LEU A 934 -10.34 26.13 16.34
N GLU A 935 -10.73 25.05 17.02
CA GLU A 935 -9.99 23.79 17.10
C GLU A 935 -9.62 23.28 15.69
N LYS A 936 -10.63 23.13 14.82
CA LYS A 936 -10.47 22.60 13.46
C LYS A 936 -9.74 23.57 12.55
N SER A 937 -9.94 24.87 12.72
CA SER A 937 -9.24 25.89 11.94
C SER A 937 -7.74 25.90 12.27
N LEU A 938 -7.37 25.88 13.56
CA LEU A 938 -5.97 25.79 13.98
C LEU A 938 -5.29 24.52 13.44
N PHE A 939 -6.00 23.39 13.48
CA PHE A 939 -5.50 22.14 12.93
C PHE A 939 -5.25 22.21 11.42
N VAL A 940 -6.25 22.63 10.63
CA VAL A 940 -6.17 22.66 9.16
C VAL A 940 -5.18 23.73 8.67
N ALA A 941 -5.11 24.89 9.32
CA ALA A 941 -4.15 25.95 8.99
C ALA A 941 -2.69 25.47 9.12
N ALA A 942 -2.38 24.76 10.20
CA ALA A 942 -1.03 24.26 10.43
C ALA A 942 -0.73 22.94 9.67
N HIS A 943 -1.74 22.10 9.37
CA HIS A 943 -1.58 20.95 8.46
C HIS A 943 -1.08 21.39 7.06
N PHE A 944 -1.59 22.51 6.55
CA PHE A 944 -1.19 23.09 5.26
C PHE A 944 -0.04 24.11 5.34
N ASP A 945 0.63 24.27 6.50
CA ASP A 945 1.69 25.28 6.71
C ASP A 945 1.27 26.71 6.26
N SER A 946 0.01 27.07 6.56
CA SER A 946 -0.57 28.36 6.19
C SER A 946 -0.31 29.39 7.29
N ALA A 947 0.92 29.89 7.33
CA ALA A 947 1.38 30.91 8.29
C ALA A 947 0.43 32.13 8.37
N GLU A 948 -0.17 32.50 7.24
CA GLU A 948 -1.19 33.54 7.08
C GLU A 948 -2.41 33.34 8.00
N HIS A 949 -2.83 32.08 8.22
CA HIS A 949 -3.97 31.72 9.06
C HIS A 949 -3.56 31.37 10.51
N ILE A 950 -2.39 30.77 10.70
CA ILE A 950 -1.93 30.30 12.02
C ILE A 950 -1.86 31.44 13.05
N LEU A 951 -1.16 32.53 12.75
CA LEU A 951 -0.98 33.63 13.71
C LEU A 951 -2.30 34.36 14.04
N PRO A 952 -3.18 34.67 13.06
CA PRO A 952 -4.51 35.22 13.36
C PRO A 952 -5.41 34.28 14.18
N LEU A 953 -5.35 32.96 13.97
CA LEU A 953 -6.11 31.99 14.76
C LEU A 953 -5.57 31.82 16.18
N VAL A 954 -4.24 31.81 16.37
CA VAL A 954 -3.61 31.81 17.71
C VAL A 954 -3.94 33.09 18.48
N THR A 955 -3.97 34.25 17.82
CA THR A 955 -4.44 35.51 18.44
C THR A 955 -5.90 35.42 18.91
N ARG A 956 -6.79 34.82 18.10
CA ARG A 956 -8.19 34.57 18.47
C ARG A 956 -8.32 33.60 19.65
N PHE A 957 -7.52 32.54 19.68
CA PHE A 957 -7.43 31.60 20.81
C PHE A 957 -7.01 32.31 22.11
N ARG A 958 -6.01 33.20 22.06
CA ARG A 958 -5.58 34.01 23.22
C ARG A 958 -6.69 34.94 23.71
N ALA A 959 -7.41 35.60 22.80
CA ALA A 959 -8.55 36.44 23.15
C ALA A 959 -9.69 35.63 23.79
N LEU A 960 -9.95 34.40 23.33
CA LEU A 960 -10.92 33.50 23.94
C LEU A 960 -10.50 33.07 25.35
N LEU A 961 -9.22 32.72 25.57
CA LEU A 961 -8.70 32.43 26.92
C LEU A 961 -8.88 33.64 27.86
N GLN A 962 -8.51 34.84 27.41
CA GLN A 962 -8.66 36.07 28.19
C GLN A 962 -10.13 36.35 28.55
N ALA A 963 -11.06 36.24 27.59
CA ALA A 963 -12.49 36.41 27.83
C ALA A 963 -13.12 35.32 28.74
N GLN A 964 -12.36 34.26 29.10
CA GLN A 964 -12.76 33.26 30.08
C GLN A 964 -12.11 33.46 31.46
N GLN A 965 -11.13 34.36 31.61
CA GLN A 965 -10.54 34.69 32.92
C GLN A 965 -11.55 35.42 33.82
N ASP A 966 -12.37 36.29 33.22
CA ASP A 966 -13.45 37.02 33.88
C ASP A 966 -14.75 36.20 34.04
N ALA A 967 -14.82 35.00 33.45
CA ALA A 967 -16.03 34.17 33.45
C ALA A 967 -16.05 33.15 34.60
N PRO A 968 -17.22 32.90 35.24
CA PRO A 968 -17.32 31.93 36.33
C PRO A 968 -17.34 30.45 35.86
N GLU A 969 -17.64 30.18 34.59
CA GLU A 969 -17.90 28.82 34.08
C GLU A 969 -16.70 28.21 33.35
N LEU A 970 -15.75 27.68 34.12
CA LEU A 970 -14.53 27.01 33.64
C LEU A 970 -14.77 25.72 32.80
N ALA A 971 -16.03 25.38 32.49
CA ALA A 971 -16.38 24.21 31.67
C ALA A 971 -16.01 24.37 30.19
N THR A 972 -15.98 25.59 29.66
CA THR A 972 -15.64 25.88 28.25
C THR A 972 -14.17 25.55 27.94
N LEU A 973 -13.28 25.76 28.91
CA LEU A 973 -11.83 25.55 28.78
C LEU A 973 -11.45 24.07 28.63
N ASP A 974 -12.22 23.16 29.22
CA ASP A 974 -12.01 21.70 29.19
C ASP A 974 -11.91 21.18 27.74
N ALA A 975 -12.93 21.48 26.92
CA ALA A 975 -13.01 21.06 25.52
C ALA A 975 -11.94 21.71 24.63
N VAL A 976 -11.61 22.98 24.88
CA VAL A 976 -10.55 23.74 24.19
C VAL A 976 -9.19 23.08 24.44
N THR A 977 -8.86 22.86 25.71
CA THR A 977 -7.52 22.49 26.18
C THR A 977 -7.11 21.09 25.72
N ASN A 978 -8.04 20.14 25.77
CA ASN A 978 -7.80 18.75 25.41
C ASN A 978 -7.45 18.57 23.92
N GLN A 979 -8.28 19.12 23.01
CA GLN A 979 -8.16 18.83 21.58
C GLN A 979 -7.17 19.77 20.86
N CYS A 980 -7.17 21.07 21.16
CA CYS A 980 -6.31 22.04 20.46
C CYS A 980 -4.82 21.75 20.70
N PHE A 981 -4.43 21.41 21.93
CA PHE A 981 -3.03 21.09 22.24
C PHE A 981 -2.57 19.76 21.65
N ARG A 982 -3.45 18.80 21.35
CA ARG A 982 -3.06 17.57 20.65
C ARG A 982 -2.77 17.84 19.17
N GLY A 983 -3.54 18.71 18.54
CA GLY A 983 -3.30 19.16 17.16
C GLY A 983 -2.00 19.95 17.00
N LEU A 984 -1.79 20.97 17.85
CA LEU A 984 -0.66 21.89 17.71
C LEU A 984 0.72 21.25 18.01
N ARG A 985 0.80 20.19 18.83
CA ARG A 985 2.06 19.46 19.12
C ARG A 985 2.68 18.84 17.87
N LYS A 986 1.88 18.08 17.10
CA LYS A 986 2.22 17.47 15.80
C LYS A 986 2.65 18.45 14.72
N LEU A 987 2.50 19.74 14.97
CA LEU A 987 2.72 20.84 14.03
C LEU A 987 3.88 21.75 14.49
N GLY A 988 4.69 21.28 15.45
CA GLY A 988 6.02 21.81 15.76
C GLY A 988 6.07 23.16 16.45
N MET A 989 4.92 23.76 16.76
CA MET A 989 4.72 25.03 17.46
C MET A 989 4.99 24.91 18.98
N ARG A 990 6.19 24.42 19.33
CA ARG A 990 6.56 24.05 20.70
C ARG A 990 6.40 25.22 21.67
N ASP A 991 6.88 26.40 21.29
CA ASP A 991 6.95 27.55 22.18
C ASP A 991 5.61 28.29 22.27
N GLU A 992 4.82 28.31 21.19
CA GLU A 992 3.44 28.79 21.21
C GLU A 992 2.56 27.89 22.06
N VAL A 993 2.65 26.56 21.93
CA VAL A 993 1.91 25.62 22.79
C VAL A 993 2.37 25.75 24.24
N ASN A 994 3.67 25.92 24.52
CA ASN A 994 4.17 26.13 25.88
C ASN A 994 3.67 27.46 26.49
N GLN A 995 3.63 28.54 25.71
CA GLN A 995 3.03 29.81 26.12
C GLN A 995 1.52 29.67 26.37
N LEU A 996 0.79 28.97 25.50
CA LEU A 996 -0.64 28.74 25.66
C LEU A 996 -0.95 27.82 26.86
N LEU A 997 -0.14 26.79 27.11
CA LEU A 997 -0.24 25.93 28.31
C LEU A 997 -0.10 26.75 29.59
N GLN A 998 0.90 27.65 29.64
CA GLN A 998 1.08 28.56 30.77
C GLN A 998 -0.10 29.53 30.89
N GLN A 999 -0.52 30.19 29.80
CA GLN A 999 -1.67 31.10 29.79
C GLN A 999 -2.99 30.43 30.21
N THR A 1000 -3.21 29.16 29.87
CA THR A 1000 -4.36 28.38 30.33
C THR A 1000 -4.26 28.03 31.83
N ALA A 1001 -3.07 27.68 32.34
CA ALA A 1001 -2.87 27.49 33.78
C ALA A 1001 -3.12 28.79 34.54
N ASP A 1002 -2.51 29.89 34.11
CA ASP A 1002 -2.65 31.22 34.71
C ASP A 1002 -4.13 31.68 34.66
N ALA A 1003 -4.87 31.34 33.61
CA ALA A 1003 -6.30 31.61 33.51
C ALA A 1003 -7.14 30.81 34.53
N VAL A 1004 -6.95 29.49 34.61
CA VAL A 1004 -7.71 28.62 35.53
C VAL A 1004 -7.36 28.92 37.00
N LEU A 1005 -6.11 29.29 37.28
CA LEU A 1005 -5.62 29.64 38.62
C LEU A 1005 -5.72 31.15 38.95
N ARG A 1006 -6.27 31.97 38.04
CA ARG A 1006 -6.39 33.44 38.20
C ARG A 1006 -5.07 34.12 38.59
N GLY A 1007 -3.96 33.69 37.98
CA GLY A 1007 -2.61 34.18 38.22
C GLY A 1007 -1.92 33.65 39.48
N GLN A 1008 -2.50 32.66 40.17
CA GLN A 1008 -1.87 32.00 41.32
C GLN A 1008 -0.92 30.88 40.88
N ASP A 1009 0.14 30.62 41.66
CA ASP A 1009 1.17 29.65 41.33
C ASP A 1009 0.64 28.20 41.35
N VAL A 1010 0.92 27.46 40.26
CA VAL A 1010 0.68 26.03 40.08
C VAL A 1010 1.28 25.18 41.22
N ASN A 1011 2.36 25.63 41.83
CA ASN A 1011 3.01 24.93 42.95
C ASN A 1011 2.22 25.03 44.28
N ASN A 1012 1.20 25.89 44.37
CA ASN A 1012 0.42 26.04 45.59
C ASN A 1012 -0.64 24.91 45.74
N ALA A 1013 -0.34 23.96 46.62
CA ALA A 1013 -1.16 22.79 46.90
C ALA A 1013 -2.50 23.09 47.61
N GLU A 1014 -2.72 24.30 48.12
CA GLU A 1014 -4.03 24.72 48.66
C GLU A 1014 -4.95 25.20 47.53
N VAL A 1015 -4.45 26.07 46.66
CA VAL A 1015 -5.17 26.53 45.44
C VAL A 1015 -5.59 25.36 44.55
N LEU A 1016 -4.68 24.39 44.34
CA LEU A 1016 -4.98 23.19 43.58
C LEU A 1016 -6.00 22.24 44.24
N ARG A 1017 -6.24 22.36 45.56
CA ARG A 1017 -7.25 21.57 46.29
C ARG A 1017 -8.65 22.20 46.19
N ASP A 1018 -8.72 23.52 46.14
CA ASP A 1018 -9.96 24.26 45.95
C ASP A 1018 -10.45 24.22 44.49
N ALA A 1019 -9.53 24.02 43.53
CA ALA A 1019 -9.84 23.72 42.14
C ALA A 1019 -10.55 22.34 42.01
N ARG A 1020 -11.88 22.32 42.09
CA ARG A 1020 -12.73 21.11 41.91
C ARG A 1020 -13.29 21.02 40.48
N GLY A 1021 -13.68 19.81 40.06
CA GLY A 1021 -14.44 19.59 38.81
C GLY A 1021 -13.70 19.95 37.52
N SER A 1022 -14.34 20.72 36.64
CA SER A 1022 -13.83 21.11 35.31
C SER A 1022 -12.54 21.93 35.36
N ALA A 1023 -12.30 22.70 36.42
CA ALA A 1023 -11.03 23.40 36.63
C ALA A 1023 -9.86 22.41 36.69
N LEU A 1024 -10.01 21.35 37.48
CA LEU A 1024 -8.99 20.32 37.67
C LEU A 1024 -8.80 19.45 36.43
N ARG A 1025 -9.87 19.20 35.65
CA ARG A 1025 -9.76 18.55 34.34
C ARG A 1025 -8.99 19.41 33.33
N SER A 1026 -9.26 20.71 33.28
CA SER A 1026 -8.53 21.66 32.43
C SER A 1026 -7.04 21.69 32.80
N LEU A 1027 -6.71 21.76 34.09
CA LEU A 1027 -5.33 21.69 34.57
C LEU A 1027 -4.66 20.35 34.26
N LEU A 1028 -5.38 19.21 34.29
CA LEU A 1028 -4.84 17.91 33.88
C LEU A 1028 -4.45 17.87 32.39
N TYR A 1029 -5.22 18.50 31.51
CA TYR A 1029 -4.84 18.62 30.09
C TYR A 1029 -3.62 19.54 29.89
N VAL A 1030 -3.44 20.55 30.74
CA VAL A 1030 -2.21 21.35 30.78
C VAL A 1030 -1.02 20.52 31.31
N ALA A 1031 -1.19 19.78 32.40
CA ALA A 1031 -0.16 18.88 32.95
C ALA A 1031 0.25 17.79 31.95
N ALA A 1032 -0.70 17.26 31.17
CA ALA A 1032 -0.44 16.36 30.04
C ALA A 1032 0.37 17.01 28.90
N GLY A 1033 0.35 18.34 28.78
CA GLY A 1033 1.24 19.11 27.91
C GLY A 1033 2.63 19.32 28.50
N TRP A 1034 2.71 19.64 29.79
CA TRP A 1034 3.99 19.80 30.49
C TRP A 1034 4.79 18.50 30.53
N LEU A 1035 4.19 17.35 30.87
CA LEU A 1035 4.84 16.02 30.82
C LEU A 1035 5.37 15.68 29.43
N HIS A 1036 4.56 15.91 28.39
CA HIS A 1036 4.96 15.70 27.00
C HIS A 1036 6.18 16.55 26.61
N PHE A 1037 6.35 17.75 27.18
CA PHE A 1037 7.53 18.58 26.97
C PHE A 1037 8.70 18.34 27.95
N GLY A 1038 8.56 17.44 28.94
CA GLY A 1038 9.56 17.15 29.98
C GLY A 1038 9.56 18.13 31.16
N GLN A 1039 8.48 18.90 31.35
CA GLN A 1039 8.28 19.84 32.47
C GLN A 1039 7.61 19.16 33.67
N ASP A 1040 8.06 17.96 34.04
CA ASP A 1040 7.45 17.09 35.06
C ASP A 1040 7.23 17.81 36.40
N HIS A 1041 8.14 18.72 36.77
CA HIS A 1041 8.06 19.54 37.98
C HIS A 1041 6.80 20.43 38.05
N LYS A 1042 6.27 20.91 36.92
CA LYS A 1042 4.99 21.66 36.87
C LYS A 1042 3.77 20.75 36.87
N ALA A 1043 3.91 19.56 36.30
CA ALA A 1043 2.81 18.61 36.16
C ALA A 1043 2.50 17.84 37.45
N GLU A 1044 3.52 17.54 38.25
CA GLU A 1044 3.34 16.71 39.46
C GLU A 1044 2.40 17.31 40.51
N PRO A 1045 2.45 18.61 40.85
CA PRO A 1045 1.49 19.22 41.79
C PRO A 1045 0.03 19.01 41.34
N VAL A 1046 -0.24 19.23 40.04
CA VAL A 1046 -1.58 19.05 39.44
C VAL A 1046 -2.01 17.59 39.47
N LEU A 1047 -1.12 16.66 39.08
CA LEU A 1047 -1.41 15.22 39.15
C LEU A 1047 -1.72 14.76 40.57
N GLN A 1048 -0.97 15.22 41.57
CA GLN A 1048 -1.15 14.84 42.96
C GLN A 1048 -2.43 15.46 43.57
N ALA A 1049 -2.79 16.69 43.19
CA ALA A 1049 -4.06 17.31 43.57
C ALA A 1049 -5.25 16.55 42.95
N ALA A 1050 -5.22 16.27 41.65
CA ALA A 1050 -6.21 15.44 40.95
C ALA A 1050 -6.36 14.06 41.61
N ARG A 1051 -5.24 13.39 41.91
CA ARG A 1051 -5.20 12.11 42.62
C ARG A 1051 -5.84 12.19 44.01
N SER A 1052 -5.65 13.27 44.76
CA SER A 1052 -6.29 13.45 46.07
C SER A 1052 -7.81 13.66 45.97
N VAL A 1053 -8.28 14.45 45.00
CA VAL A 1053 -9.72 14.70 44.81
C VAL A 1053 -10.42 13.45 44.26
N LEU A 1054 -9.80 12.78 43.29
CA LEU A 1054 -10.35 11.57 42.67
C LEU A 1054 -10.49 10.42 43.68
N PHE A 1055 -9.48 10.20 44.54
CA PHE A 1055 -9.50 9.15 45.56
C PHE A 1055 -10.26 9.52 46.85
N ALA A 1056 -10.80 10.75 46.95
CA ALA A 1056 -11.77 11.10 47.99
C ALA A 1056 -13.19 10.59 47.63
N ASN A 1057 -13.46 10.31 46.35
CA ASN A 1057 -14.73 9.82 45.81
C ASN A 1057 -15.96 10.74 46.10
N GLU A 1058 -15.75 11.98 46.56
CA GLU A 1058 -16.78 12.99 46.91
C GLU A 1058 -17.55 13.55 45.69
N LEU A 1059 -17.05 13.37 44.47
CA LEU A 1059 -17.63 13.99 43.28
C LEU A 1059 -18.87 13.24 42.75
N PRO A 1060 -19.83 13.94 42.11
CA PRO A 1060 -20.92 13.29 41.37
C PRO A 1060 -20.37 12.35 40.28
N GLY A 1061 -20.98 11.18 40.09
CA GLY A 1061 -20.42 10.10 39.25
C GLY A 1061 -20.05 10.50 37.81
N LYS A 1062 -20.77 11.44 37.21
CA LYS A 1062 -20.46 12.04 35.89
C LYS A 1062 -19.10 12.77 35.90
N ASP A 1063 -18.88 13.63 36.89
CA ASP A 1063 -17.65 14.41 37.01
C ASP A 1063 -16.49 13.57 37.56
N GLN A 1064 -16.77 12.59 38.43
CA GLN A 1064 -15.84 11.56 38.88
C GLN A 1064 -15.31 10.74 37.69
N SER A 1065 -16.20 10.27 36.80
CA SER A 1065 -15.81 9.58 35.56
C SER A 1065 -15.01 10.47 34.61
N ALA A 1066 -15.43 11.71 34.39
CA ALA A 1066 -14.70 12.66 33.53
C ALA A 1066 -13.31 13.01 34.09
N LEU A 1067 -13.18 13.20 35.41
CA LEU A 1067 -11.91 13.45 36.08
C LEU A 1067 -11.00 12.22 36.03
N ALA A 1068 -11.55 11.01 36.22
CA ALA A 1068 -10.79 9.77 36.06
C ALA A 1068 -10.22 9.61 34.64
N CYS A 1069 -11.01 9.90 33.60
CA CYS A 1069 -10.56 9.85 32.21
C CYS A 1069 -9.48 10.90 31.91
N ALA A 1070 -9.64 12.14 32.40
CA ALA A 1070 -8.63 13.19 32.27
C ALA A 1070 -7.32 12.83 33.02
N TYR A 1071 -7.42 12.24 34.21
CA TYR A 1071 -6.28 11.79 35.00
C TYR A 1071 -5.53 10.64 34.32
N VAL A 1072 -6.24 9.66 33.75
CA VAL A 1072 -5.65 8.58 32.94
C VAL A 1072 -4.93 9.13 31.69
N ALA A 1073 -5.56 10.09 30.99
CA ALA A 1073 -4.98 10.73 29.81
C ALA A 1073 -3.74 11.60 30.13
N ALA A 1074 -3.66 12.18 31.33
CA ALA A 1074 -2.49 12.93 31.78
C ALA A 1074 -1.38 12.01 32.33
N ALA A 1075 -1.73 11.04 33.18
CA ALA A 1075 -0.76 10.13 33.80
C ALA A 1075 -0.01 9.25 32.79
N SER A 1076 -0.59 8.98 31.62
CA SER A 1076 0.05 8.27 30.50
C SER A 1076 1.06 9.11 29.70
N GLN A 1077 1.13 10.42 29.96
CA GLN A 1077 2.19 11.29 29.43
C GLN A 1077 3.49 11.23 30.26
N ALA A 1078 3.44 10.66 31.47
CA ALA A 1078 4.61 10.47 32.32
C ALA A 1078 5.51 9.29 31.86
N ALA A 1079 6.68 9.17 32.50
CA ALA A 1079 7.58 8.02 32.33
C ALA A 1079 6.85 6.67 32.59
N PRO A 1080 7.12 5.59 31.81
CA PRO A 1080 6.30 4.38 31.82
C PRO A 1080 6.09 3.72 33.18
N GLU A 1081 7.11 3.64 34.04
CA GLU A 1081 7.01 3.03 35.38
C GLU A 1081 6.06 3.82 36.29
N MET A 1082 6.20 5.15 36.28
CA MET A 1082 5.33 6.06 37.03
C MET A 1082 3.89 6.02 36.49
N ALA A 1083 3.73 5.95 35.16
CA ALA A 1083 2.43 5.83 34.52
C ALA A 1083 1.75 4.49 34.86
N GLN A 1084 2.43 3.36 34.72
CA GLN A 1084 1.91 2.03 35.10
C GLN A 1084 1.43 2.01 36.55
N LYS A 1085 2.22 2.56 37.49
CA LYS A 1085 1.82 2.66 38.89
C LYS A 1085 0.56 3.51 39.08
N ARG A 1086 0.51 4.73 38.51
CA ARG A 1086 -0.66 5.62 38.62
C ARG A 1086 -1.92 5.04 37.97
N LEU A 1087 -1.78 4.36 36.83
CA LEU A 1087 -2.89 3.70 36.13
C LEU A 1087 -3.39 2.46 36.89
N GLN A 1088 -2.51 1.72 37.58
CA GLN A 1088 -2.91 0.63 38.45
C GLN A 1088 -3.70 1.13 39.68
N GLU A 1089 -3.27 2.22 40.31
CA GLU A 1089 -3.98 2.80 41.46
C GLU A 1089 -5.43 3.22 41.13
N VAL A 1090 -5.75 3.53 39.87
CA VAL A 1090 -7.13 3.89 39.43
C VAL A 1090 -8.12 2.76 39.70
N PHE A 1091 -7.84 1.53 39.23
CA PHE A 1091 -8.73 0.38 39.47
C PHE A 1091 -8.65 -0.17 40.91
N GLU A 1092 -7.69 0.30 41.72
CA GLU A 1092 -7.56 -0.08 43.12
C GLU A 1092 -8.33 0.86 44.06
N ARG A 1093 -8.50 2.14 43.71
CA ARG A 1093 -8.97 3.19 44.64
C ARG A 1093 -10.11 4.08 44.17
N VAL A 1094 -10.42 4.13 42.87
CA VAL A 1094 -11.49 5.00 42.35
C VAL A 1094 -12.84 4.31 42.51
N GLU A 1095 -13.75 4.97 43.20
CA GLU A 1095 -15.13 4.53 43.40
C GLU A 1095 -16.10 5.58 42.83
N ASN A 1096 -17.40 5.29 42.90
CA ASN A 1096 -18.47 6.17 42.40
C ASN A 1096 -18.42 6.45 40.88
N VAL A 1097 -17.81 5.57 40.07
CA VAL A 1097 -17.86 5.65 38.60
C VAL A 1097 -19.14 4.95 38.13
N ARG A 1098 -20.23 5.72 38.16
CA ARG A 1098 -21.61 5.26 37.90
C ARG A 1098 -22.31 6.14 36.88
N ASP A 1099 -23.20 5.52 36.12
CA ASP A 1099 -24.07 6.13 35.12
C ASP A 1099 -25.52 6.16 35.60
N SER A 1100 -26.31 7.11 35.10
CA SER A 1100 -27.78 7.13 35.19
C SER A 1100 -28.48 6.89 33.84
N PHE A 1101 -27.76 6.35 32.85
CA PHE A 1101 -28.25 6.20 31.48
C PHE A 1101 -29.08 4.94 31.26
N TRP A 1102 -30.01 5.00 30.30
CA TRP A 1102 -30.87 3.87 29.91
C TRP A 1102 -30.11 2.66 29.34
N THR A 1103 -28.84 2.83 28.96
CA THR A 1103 -27.96 1.73 28.52
C THR A 1103 -27.52 0.81 29.67
N ASN A 1104 -27.70 1.23 30.94
CA ASN A 1104 -27.22 0.50 32.12
C ASN A 1104 -27.76 -0.93 32.26
N ASN A 1105 -28.87 -1.27 31.60
CA ASN A 1105 -29.39 -2.63 31.54
C ASN A 1105 -28.48 -3.57 30.71
N TYR A 1106 -27.67 -3.00 29.81
CA TYR A 1106 -26.76 -3.69 28.89
C TYR A 1106 -25.28 -3.46 29.26
N TYR A 1107 -24.87 -2.20 29.49
CA TYR A 1107 -23.50 -1.81 29.86
C TYR A 1107 -23.41 -0.39 30.42
N SER A 1108 -22.38 -0.14 31.26
CA SER A 1108 -22.04 1.19 31.77
C SER A 1108 -21.19 1.97 30.76
N GLN A 1109 -21.58 3.22 30.46
CA GLN A 1109 -20.85 4.12 29.56
C GLN A 1109 -19.61 4.70 30.24
N SER A 1110 -19.74 5.14 31.49
CA SER A 1110 -18.65 5.74 32.27
C SER A 1110 -17.55 4.75 32.64
N GLN A 1111 -17.88 3.48 32.89
CA GLN A 1111 -16.89 2.43 33.17
C GLN A 1111 -16.14 2.03 31.89
N LEU A 1112 -16.85 1.83 30.77
CA LEU A 1112 -16.20 1.53 29.48
C LEU A 1112 -15.35 2.69 28.97
N ARG A 1113 -15.79 3.95 29.12
CA ARG A 1113 -14.97 5.12 28.80
C ARG A 1113 -13.65 5.16 29.58
N LEU A 1114 -13.66 4.84 30.88
CA LEU A 1114 -12.44 4.84 31.69
C LEU A 1114 -11.49 3.69 31.31
N ILE A 1115 -12.04 2.51 31.02
CA ILE A 1115 -11.26 1.33 30.60
C ILE A 1115 -10.68 1.55 29.20
N GLU A 1116 -11.48 2.06 28.25
CA GLU A 1116 -11.00 2.39 26.91
C GLU A 1116 -9.95 3.51 26.95
N ALA A 1117 -10.15 4.56 27.75
CA ALA A 1117 -9.16 5.62 27.92
C ALA A 1117 -7.82 5.08 28.43
N LEU A 1118 -7.84 4.08 29.34
CA LEU A 1118 -6.63 3.42 29.83
C LEU A 1118 -6.00 2.50 28.76
N VAL A 1119 -6.80 1.71 28.04
CA VAL A 1119 -6.31 0.86 26.95
C VAL A 1119 -5.67 1.72 25.86
N LEU A 1120 -6.38 2.71 25.32
CA LEU A 1120 -5.87 3.59 24.26
C LEU A 1120 -4.69 4.44 24.72
N ALA A 1121 -4.66 4.86 25.99
CA ALA A 1121 -3.48 5.50 26.56
C ALA A 1121 -2.26 4.56 26.52
N VAL A 1122 -2.38 3.32 27.01
CA VAL A 1122 -1.27 2.35 27.09
C VAL A 1122 -0.83 1.83 25.71
N VAL A 1123 -1.77 1.76 24.77
CA VAL A 1123 -1.60 1.16 23.43
C VAL A 1123 -1.24 2.20 22.36
N SER A 1124 -1.33 3.49 22.70
CA SER A 1124 -0.83 4.56 21.85
C SER A 1124 0.66 4.41 21.55
N ASP A 1125 1.05 4.75 20.33
CA ASP A 1125 2.47 4.74 19.92
C ASP A 1125 3.29 5.75 20.74
N ASP A 1126 2.63 6.79 21.26
CA ASP A 1126 3.10 7.66 22.35
C ASP A 1126 3.64 6.84 23.54
N PHE A 1127 2.80 5.98 24.13
CA PHE A 1127 3.11 5.22 25.34
C PHE A 1127 4.14 4.12 25.07
N THR A 1128 4.06 3.43 23.94
CA THR A 1128 5.03 2.39 23.57
C THR A 1128 6.41 2.96 23.29
N ALA A 1129 6.54 4.18 22.74
CA ALA A 1129 7.81 4.87 22.51
C ALA A 1129 8.35 5.59 23.78
N GLY A 1130 7.51 6.35 24.50
CA GLY A 1130 7.89 7.12 25.70
C GLY A 1130 8.24 8.60 25.44
N PRO A 1131 8.44 9.42 26.48
CA PRO A 1131 8.44 10.88 26.33
C PRO A 1131 9.52 11.46 25.40
N ALA A 1132 10.76 10.95 25.45
CA ALA A 1132 11.84 11.41 24.56
C ALA A 1132 11.57 11.03 23.10
N ALA A 1133 11.17 9.78 22.84
CA ALA A 1133 10.86 9.29 21.50
C ALA A 1133 9.59 9.96 20.91
N ARG A 1134 8.57 10.26 21.73
CA ARG A 1134 7.43 11.12 21.37
C ARG A 1134 7.88 12.48 20.86
N ARG A 1135 8.72 13.17 21.64
CA ARG A 1135 9.26 14.47 21.26
C ARG A 1135 9.99 14.38 19.93
N TRP A 1136 10.80 13.34 19.72
CA TRP A 1136 11.44 13.12 18.42
C TRP A 1136 10.42 12.93 17.30
N LEU A 1137 9.40 12.08 17.46
CA LEU A 1137 8.35 11.88 16.46
C LEU A 1137 7.60 13.16 16.08
N ASP A 1138 7.19 13.99 17.05
CA ASP A 1138 6.49 15.26 16.78
C ASP A 1138 7.42 16.35 16.20
N ASP A 1139 8.67 16.44 16.67
CA ASP A 1139 9.69 17.29 16.04
C ASP A 1139 9.96 16.86 14.58
N ASP A 1140 9.93 15.55 14.31
CA ASP A 1140 10.19 14.95 13.01
C ASP A 1140 9.01 15.09 12.03
N GLU A 1141 7.77 14.85 12.49
CA GLU A 1141 6.54 14.98 11.68
C GLU A 1141 6.37 16.43 11.19
N TYR A 1142 6.71 17.41 12.04
CA TYR A 1142 6.79 18.82 11.66
C TYR A 1142 7.86 19.08 10.59
N LEU A 1143 9.09 18.60 10.78
CA LEU A 1143 10.18 18.81 9.82
C LEU A 1143 9.92 18.11 8.48
N VAL A 1144 9.20 17.00 8.47
CA VAL A 1144 8.72 16.35 7.25
C VAL A 1144 7.67 17.22 6.55
N ARG A 1145 6.61 17.67 7.23
CA ARG A 1145 5.59 18.58 6.64
C ARG A 1145 6.21 19.86 6.09
N ARG A 1146 7.07 20.52 6.87
CA ARG A 1146 7.75 21.78 6.50
C ARG A 1146 8.63 21.62 5.27
N ARG A 1147 9.36 20.51 5.15
CA ARG A 1147 10.21 20.20 3.97
C ARG A 1147 9.35 19.94 2.73
N ILE A 1148 8.28 19.15 2.84
CA ILE A 1148 7.32 18.89 1.76
C ILE A 1148 6.77 20.21 1.20
N HIS A 1149 6.33 21.13 2.07
CA HIS A 1149 5.83 22.44 1.65
C HIS A 1149 6.93 23.35 1.07
N LYS A 1150 8.16 23.37 1.62
CA LYS A 1150 9.32 24.10 1.05
C LYS A 1150 9.63 23.61 -0.36
N ASP A 1151 9.76 22.29 -0.54
CA ASP A 1151 10.13 21.69 -1.83
C ASP A 1151 9.02 21.89 -2.87
N TYR A 1152 7.75 21.72 -2.48
CA TYR A 1152 6.61 21.97 -3.38
C TYR A 1152 6.64 23.41 -3.91
N ARG A 1153 6.66 24.41 -3.00
CA ARG A 1153 6.71 25.84 -3.36
C ARG A 1153 7.92 26.19 -4.21
N THR A 1154 9.06 25.52 -4.00
CA THR A 1154 10.30 25.74 -4.77
C THR A 1154 10.22 25.13 -6.17
N LEU A 1155 9.75 23.88 -6.29
CA LEU A 1155 9.66 23.17 -7.56
C LEU A 1155 8.55 23.73 -8.47
N THR A 1156 7.44 24.22 -7.90
CA THR A 1156 6.42 24.93 -8.69
C THR A 1156 6.93 26.27 -9.22
N ALA A 1157 7.70 27.02 -8.42
CA ALA A 1157 8.32 28.28 -8.84
C ALA A 1157 9.49 28.09 -9.83
N GLN A 1158 9.98 26.85 -10.03
CA GLN A 1158 10.95 26.48 -11.06
C GLN A 1158 10.30 25.93 -12.35
N ALA A 1159 8.98 25.70 -12.33
CA ALA A 1159 8.19 25.19 -13.45
C ALA A 1159 7.26 26.26 -14.07
N GLN A 1160 7.33 27.50 -13.57
CA GLN A 1160 6.68 28.71 -14.08
C GLN A 1160 7.70 29.59 -14.81
#